data_AF-A0A3A9K106-F1
#
_entry.id   AF-A0A3A9K106-F1
#
_cell.length_a   1.000
_cell.length_b   1.000
_cell.length_c   1.000
_cell.angle_alpha   90.00
_cell.angle_beta   90.00
_cell.angle_gamma   90.00
#
_symmetry.space_group_name_H-M   'P 1'
#
loop_
_entity.id
_entity.type
_entity.pdbx_description
1 polymer ?
#
loop_
_entity_poly.entity_id
_entity_poly.type
_entity_poly.pdbx_seq_one_letter_code
_entity_poly.pdbx_strand_id
1 'polypeptide(L)'
;MENFRVEEIVWGKVYSREVHFDIKLKPLPAGIDDIVTKIVSIRKNINENALVIWVTLQIDIYFLDKKGALHCFSEEKPLRYVFFPEKIIENMEICVACSAKPKESYLSGETLSMAFLLQFNIKAVVERSDVAPEMLNVMTEKIVTFRTVEEQVKPGIARGFFECPGCTAIIAVKPYIAGVQARILKGMVVVEGQIAVDIFYQGSSGVERHGQIELPLEDVVACSEALPEQQARLSVFFHDVYCRPSRKSGCYDVIIGFDLKVKVVERVENRVVTDFDREGFKVVKEDLLLKQVIDEGQFSFLRQQNFKISPPAGKKIDLYGRVQKLCWEVDGESLVVNGTIGFELFYLDESFREIYNFLEMEFSENHSLGKVESGTEFDVQAKILHLITAECSGEGVLIEALVEIKYTGFVRQHTLAVTDITPREGIERQLFQVDKILETRTFDLVENIEIPLEYPALYIEDIKGEIQNLDVTVLDHRFLICGELDIHMYYADPGGIVRCVKTVSPFGVLGEISGGTKDMQVRVLSRAEKVSEKISGPSLVEIMFNLNFNAEATRQEDLYLVTGTSDRSSGVYQRVSTDEKVMEISHIMPLSSPAIFIKEVNINVEKSWLEEDSSGLWAAGSIRINAIYTGRDNLVYQAFDESAFRFYIGAGRNLDGSRMEFTAKPRKILLNAGGEMMEGEYEVRIKACYIEVKATP
;
A
#
# COMPACT_ATOMS: atom_id res chain seq x y z
N MET A 1 15.86 22.45 40.49
CA MET A 1 16.17 22.04 39.10
C MET A 1 14.91 21.36 38.61
N GLU A 2 14.17 22.00 37.69
CA GLU A 2 13.04 21.34 37.02
C GLU A 2 13.63 20.19 36.19
N ASN A 3 13.25 18.94 36.48
CA ASN A 3 13.66 17.80 35.69
C ASN A 3 12.82 17.80 34.42
N PHE A 4 13.46 18.07 33.29
CA PHE A 4 12.83 18.00 31.97
C PHE A 4 13.08 16.63 31.35
N ARG A 5 12.04 16.06 30.74
CA ARG A 5 12.16 14.88 29.88
C ARG A 5 11.52 15.14 28.52
N VAL A 6 12.00 14.45 27.49
CA VAL A 6 11.46 14.53 26.14
C VAL A 6 10.57 13.32 25.90
N GLU A 7 9.34 13.57 25.46
CA GLU A 7 8.40 12.54 25.09
C GLU A 7 8.10 12.63 23.59
N GLU A 8 8.14 11.49 22.91
CA GLU A 8 7.65 11.33 21.54
C GLU A 8 6.16 11.02 21.59
N ILE A 9 5.33 11.82 20.91
CA ILE A 9 3.91 11.49 20.72
C ILE A 9 3.81 10.42 19.63
N VAL A 10 3.46 9.20 20.04
CA VAL A 10 3.34 8.02 19.17
C VAL A 10 2.04 8.06 18.37
N TRP A 11 0.96 8.55 18.98
CA TRP A 11 -0.31 8.88 18.31
C TRP A 11 -1.19 9.72 19.24
N GLY A 12 -2.16 10.44 18.67
CA GLY A 12 -3.14 11.20 19.43
C GLY A 12 -4.47 11.28 18.70
N LYS A 13 -5.57 11.05 19.42
CA LYS A 13 -6.91 11.01 18.83
C LYS A 13 -7.96 11.59 19.75
N VAL A 14 -8.90 12.32 19.15
CA VAL A 14 -10.07 12.86 19.83
C VAL A 14 -11.26 11.99 19.53
N TYR A 15 -11.90 11.46 20.57
CA TYR A 15 -13.14 10.69 20.46
C TYR A 15 -14.29 11.48 21.08
N SER A 16 -15.43 11.45 20.41
CA SER A 16 -16.67 12.01 20.94
C SER A 16 -17.64 10.89 21.28
N ARG A 17 -18.31 11.00 22.43
CA ARG A 17 -19.36 10.08 22.89
C ARG A 17 -20.51 10.88 23.45
N GLU A 18 -21.73 10.49 23.10
CA GLU A 18 -22.94 11.08 23.64
C GLU A 18 -23.55 10.15 24.68
N VAL A 19 -23.90 10.68 25.83
CA VAL A 19 -24.57 9.94 26.90
C VAL A 19 -25.86 10.65 27.30
N HIS A 20 -26.88 9.87 27.61
CA HIS A 20 -28.19 10.36 28.01
C HIS A 20 -28.50 9.94 29.44
N PHE A 21 -29.02 10.86 30.24
CA PHE A 21 -29.49 10.58 31.59
C PHE A 21 -30.88 11.16 31.82
N ASP A 22 -31.69 10.42 32.57
CA ASP A 22 -32.93 10.91 33.15
C ASP A 22 -32.72 11.07 34.66
N ILE A 23 -32.89 12.30 35.14
CA ILE A 23 -32.64 12.68 36.54
C ILE A 23 -33.95 13.12 37.18
N LYS A 24 -34.30 12.53 38.32
CA LYS A 24 -35.52 12.88 39.07
C LYS A 24 -35.21 13.93 40.12
N LEU A 25 -35.77 15.12 39.97
CA LEU A 25 -35.57 16.26 40.85
C LEU A 25 -36.66 16.32 41.93
N LYS A 26 -36.25 16.53 43.18
CA LYS A 26 -37.14 16.78 44.32
C LYS A 26 -36.58 17.94 45.16
N PRO A 27 -37.40 18.92 45.56
CA PRO A 27 -38.85 19.07 45.30
C PRO A 27 -39.18 19.34 43.82
N LEU A 28 -40.47 19.35 43.46
CA LEU A 28 -40.89 19.45 42.06
C LEU A 28 -40.37 20.76 41.42
N PRO A 29 -39.57 20.69 40.34
CA PRO A 29 -38.97 21.87 39.72
C PRO A 29 -40.01 22.71 38.97
N ALA A 30 -39.86 24.03 39.02
CA ALA A 30 -40.57 25.00 38.20
C ALA A 30 -39.74 25.43 36.97
N GLY A 31 -38.42 25.38 37.08
CA GLY A 31 -37.48 25.66 36.00
C GLY A 31 -36.04 25.37 36.44
N ILE A 32 -35.16 25.14 35.45
CA ILE A 32 -33.72 24.95 35.68
C ILE A 32 -33.04 26.32 35.59
N ASP A 33 -32.23 26.64 36.59
CA ASP A 33 -31.45 27.87 36.67
C ASP A 33 -30.09 27.68 36.01
N ASP A 34 -29.35 26.65 36.42
CA ASP A 34 -28.03 26.33 35.87
C ASP A 34 -27.70 24.83 35.98
N ILE A 35 -26.79 24.36 35.14
CA ILE A 35 -26.29 22.99 35.17
C ILE A 35 -24.78 23.00 35.01
N VAL A 36 -24.07 22.57 36.06
CA VAL A 36 -22.61 22.52 36.11
C VAL A 36 -22.17 21.07 36.05
N THR A 37 -21.27 20.76 35.12
CA THR A 37 -20.70 19.42 34.96
C THR A 37 -19.22 19.38 35.27
N LYS A 38 -18.77 18.38 36.02
CA LYS A 38 -17.35 18.19 36.36
C LYS A 38 -16.94 16.74 36.16
N ILE A 39 -15.74 16.52 35.64
CA ILE A 39 -15.10 15.20 35.63
C ILE A 39 -14.31 15.07 36.94
N VAL A 40 -14.75 14.18 37.82
CA VAL A 40 -14.20 14.04 39.18
C VAL A 40 -13.29 12.82 39.35
N SER A 41 -13.29 11.91 38.37
CA SER A 41 -12.27 10.88 38.27
C SER A 41 -12.14 10.35 36.85
N ILE A 42 -10.91 10.01 36.45
CA ILE A 42 -10.59 9.24 35.24
C ILE A 42 -9.65 8.12 35.65
N ARG A 43 -10.00 6.87 35.32
CA ARG A 43 -9.13 5.71 35.46
C ARG A 43 -8.98 5.05 34.10
N LYS A 44 -7.80 4.52 33.83
CA LYS A 44 -7.46 3.87 32.56
C LYS A 44 -6.80 2.52 32.82
N ASN A 45 -7.07 1.54 31.97
CA ASN A 45 -6.39 0.25 31.96
C ASN A 45 -6.15 -0.16 30.51
N ILE A 46 -4.96 -0.69 30.24
CA ILE A 46 -4.55 -1.16 28.92
C ILE A 46 -4.45 -2.68 29.00
N ASN A 47 -5.13 -3.35 28.07
CA ASN A 47 -4.92 -4.75 27.75
C ASN A 47 -4.38 -4.84 26.32
N GLU A 48 -3.80 -5.99 25.92
CA GLU A 48 -3.00 -6.19 24.71
C GLU A 48 -3.52 -5.50 23.43
N ASN A 49 -4.85 -5.36 23.27
CA ASN A 49 -5.46 -4.69 22.12
C ASN A 49 -6.51 -3.61 22.47
N ALA A 50 -6.73 -3.27 23.75
CA ALA A 50 -7.84 -2.40 24.16
C ALA A 50 -7.50 -1.48 25.33
N LEU A 51 -7.90 -0.21 25.21
CA LEU A 51 -7.86 0.79 26.26
C LEU A 51 -9.24 0.94 26.88
N VAL A 52 -9.37 0.60 28.16
CA VAL A 52 -10.61 0.78 28.93
C VAL A 52 -10.47 2.03 29.79
N ILE A 53 -11.43 2.96 29.66
CA ILE A 53 -11.47 4.22 30.40
C ILE A 53 -12.74 4.25 31.25
N TRP A 54 -12.58 4.47 32.55
CA TRP A 54 -13.65 4.76 33.49
C TRP A 54 -13.64 6.24 33.82
N VAL A 55 -14.79 6.90 33.72
CA VAL A 55 -14.95 8.31 34.03
C VAL A 55 -16.11 8.49 35.00
N THR A 56 -15.94 9.28 36.05
CA THR A 56 -17.06 9.71 36.89
C THR A 56 -17.44 11.14 36.53
N LEU A 57 -18.66 11.32 36.02
CA LEU A 57 -19.24 12.62 35.72
C LEU A 57 -20.11 13.07 36.91
N GLN A 58 -19.76 14.20 37.53
CA GLN A 58 -20.62 14.87 38.50
C GLN A 58 -21.48 15.91 37.78
N ILE A 59 -22.78 15.91 38.07
CA ILE A 59 -23.78 16.82 37.52
C ILE A 59 -24.43 17.56 38.68
N ASP A 60 -24.19 18.86 38.77
CA ASP A 60 -24.83 19.75 39.73
C ASP A 60 -25.92 20.55 39.02
N ILE A 61 -27.17 20.39 39.45
CA ILE A 61 -28.36 21.00 38.86
C ILE A 61 -28.93 22.00 39.86
N TYR A 62 -28.92 23.27 39.45
CA TYR A 62 -29.56 24.36 40.19
C TYR A 62 -30.95 24.59 39.60
N PHE A 63 -31.99 24.50 40.42
CA PHE A 63 -33.37 24.64 39.95
C PHE A 63 -34.25 25.36 40.98
N LEU A 64 -35.25 26.09 40.47
CA LEU A 64 -36.24 26.76 41.30
C LEU A 64 -37.43 25.83 41.52
N ASP A 65 -37.95 25.76 42.76
CA ASP A 65 -39.22 25.09 43.02
C ASP A 65 -40.43 26.00 42.70
N LYS A 66 -41.64 25.46 42.82
CA LYS A 66 -42.89 26.23 42.58
C LYS A 66 -43.11 27.41 43.55
N LYS A 67 -42.35 27.48 44.65
CA LYS A 67 -42.40 28.59 45.61
C LYS A 67 -41.27 29.61 45.37
N GLY A 68 -40.43 29.39 44.36
CA GLY A 68 -39.29 30.26 44.02
C GLY A 68 -38.06 30.05 44.89
N ALA A 69 -37.97 28.97 45.66
CA ALA A 69 -36.75 28.63 46.39
C ALA A 69 -35.76 27.92 45.46
N LEU A 70 -34.48 28.32 45.52
CA LEU A 70 -33.39 27.71 44.77
C LEU A 70 -32.92 26.43 45.48
N HIS A 71 -32.88 25.33 44.75
CA HIS A 71 -32.38 24.03 45.20
C HIS A 71 -31.18 23.63 44.36
N CYS A 72 -30.25 22.89 44.96
CA CYS A 72 -29.13 22.26 44.27
C CYS A 72 -29.28 20.74 44.43
N PHE A 73 -29.23 20.03 43.30
CA PHE A 73 -29.19 18.57 43.26
C PHE A 73 -27.88 18.13 42.61
N SER A 74 -27.13 17.25 43.27
CA SER A 74 -25.87 16.74 42.77
C SER A 74 -25.95 15.23 42.59
N GLU A 75 -25.51 14.73 41.43
CA GLU A 75 -25.46 13.30 41.15
C GLU A 75 -24.19 12.92 40.38
N GLU A 76 -23.59 11.78 40.78
CA GLU A 76 -22.42 11.21 40.12
C GLU A 76 -22.81 10.01 39.25
N LYS A 77 -22.36 10.02 37.99
CA LYS A 77 -22.60 8.96 37.02
C LYS A 77 -21.28 8.31 36.60
N PRO A 78 -21.00 7.06 37.02
CA PRO A 78 -19.85 6.32 36.53
C PRO A 78 -20.10 5.83 35.10
N LEU A 79 -19.16 6.09 34.21
CA LEU A 79 -19.18 5.75 32.80
C LEU A 79 -17.98 4.89 32.42
N ARG A 80 -18.17 3.95 31.50
CA ARG A 80 -17.12 3.05 31.00
C ARG A 80 -17.11 3.06 29.49
N TYR A 81 -15.95 3.32 28.90
CA TYR A 81 -15.72 3.30 27.46
C TYR A 81 -14.53 2.42 27.11
N VAL A 82 -14.62 1.78 25.94
CA VAL A 82 -13.53 0.97 25.37
C VAL A 82 -13.09 1.63 24.07
N PHE A 83 -11.78 1.82 23.92
CA PHE A 83 -11.14 2.38 22.75
C PHE A 83 -10.11 1.38 22.21
N PHE A 84 -9.94 1.36 20.90
CA PHE A 84 -8.93 0.56 20.21
C PHE A 84 -7.78 1.49 19.81
N PRO A 85 -6.61 1.42 20.49
CA PRO A 85 -5.47 2.28 20.18
C PRO A 85 -4.86 1.92 18.82
N GLU A 86 -4.28 2.91 18.15
CA GLU A 86 -3.68 2.71 16.81
C GLU A 86 -2.37 1.93 16.87
N LYS A 87 -1.64 2.04 18.00
CA LYS A 87 -0.38 1.37 18.27
C LYS A 87 -0.19 1.19 19.78
N ILE A 88 0.30 0.03 20.20
CA ILE A 88 0.76 -0.23 21.58
C ILE A 88 2.20 -0.68 21.49
N ILE A 89 3.10 0.02 22.18
CA ILE A 89 4.52 -0.34 22.30
C ILE A 89 4.92 -0.49 23.76
N GLU A 90 6.02 -1.21 24.00
CA GLU A 90 6.56 -1.39 25.34
C GLU A 90 6.98 -0.03 25.93
N ASN A 91 6.72 0.17 27.23
CA ASN A 91 6.95 1.44 27.95
C ASN A 91 6.11 2.64 27.46
N MET A 92 5.04 2.40 26.70
CA MET A 92 4.11 3.44 26.26
C MET A 92 3.20 3.92 27.40
N GLU A 93 3.12 5.23 27.59
CA GLU A 93 2.20 5.86 28.53
C GLU A 93 1.01 6.46 27.76
N ILE A 94 -0.21 6.29 28.28
CA ILE A 94 -1.43 6.84 27.68
C ILE A 94 -1.93 8.05 28.49
N CYS A 95 -1.92 9.25 27.92
CA CYS A 95 -2.57 10.44 28.46
C CYS A 95 -4.05 10.46 28.07
N VAL A 96 -4.94 10.78 29.01
CA VAL A 96 -6.40 10.85 28.77
C VAL A 96 -6.96 12.13 29.39
N ALA A 97 -7.31 13.11 28.58
CA ALA A 97 -8.12 14.24 29.01
C ALA A 97 -9.57 14.02 28.58
N CYS A 98 -10.52 14.25 29.49
CA CYS A 98 -11.96 14.17 29.19
C CYS A 98 -12.64 15.47 29.59
N SER A 99 -13.48 16.00 28.73
CA SER A 99 -14.41 17.09 29.06
C SER A 99 -15.84 16.66 28.76
N ALA A 100 -16.79 17.17 29.53
CA ALA A 100 -18.22 16.95 29.32
C ALA A 100 -18.90 18.30 29.13
N LYS A 101 -19.79 18.39 28.14
CA LYS A 101 -20.63 19.57 27.91
C LYS A 101 -22.10 19.15 27.78
N PRO A 102 -23.04 19.84 28.45
CA PRO A 102 -24.46 19.64 28.20
C PRO A 102 -24.79 20.08 26.77
N LYS A 103 -25.60 19.29 26.07
CA LYS A 103 -25.98 19.53 24.67
C LYS A 103 -27.46 19.91 24.57
N GLU A 104 -28.33 19.08 25.12
CA GLU A 104 -29.77 19.26 25.14
C GLU A 104 -30.33 18.87 26.51
N SER A 105 -31.34 19.60 26.98
CA SER A 105 -32.08 19.27 28.20
C SER A 105 -33.58 19.49 28.00
N TYR A 106 -34.38 18.61 28.59
CA TYR A 106 -35.83 18.66 28.55
C TYR A 106 -36.40 18.33 29.92
N LEU A 107 -37.20 19.23 30.48
CA LEU A 107 -37.85 19.04 31.78
C LEU A 107 -39.31 18.60 31.58
N SER A 108 -39.67 17.44 32.11
CA SER A 108 -41.05 16.92 32.12
C SER A 108 -41.46 16.51 33.52
N GLY A 109 -42.27 17.35 34.17
CA GLY A 109 -42.71 17.14 35.54
C GLY A 109 -41.53 17.16 36.52
N GLU A 110 -41.24 16.02 37.14
CA GLU A 110 -40.09 15.85 38.05
C GLU A 110 -38.83 15.30 37.36
N THR A 111 -38.90 14.94 36.08
CA THR A 111 -37.77 14.29 35.38
C THR A 111 -37.12 15.27 34.41
N LEU A 112 -35.82 15.49 34.57
CA LEU A 112 -34.97 16.21 33.64
C LEU A 112 -34.19 15.19 32.79
N SER A 113 -34.50 15.15 31.49
CA SER A 113 -33.76 14.36 30.50
C SER A 113 -32.64 15.21 29.91
N MET A 114 -31.41 14.70 29.89
CA MET A 114 -30.24 15.43 29.44
C MET A 114 -29.33 14.60 28.54
N ALA A 115 -28.81 15.24 27.50
CA ALA A 115 -27.73 14.70 26.67
C ALA A 115 -26.41 15.44 26.98
N PHE A 116 -25.34 14.68 27.20
CA PHE A 116 -23.99 15.21 27.39
C PHE A 116 -23.06 14.71 26.29
N LEU A 117 -22.28 15.63 25.72
CA LEU A 117 -21.20 15.31 24.81
C LEU A 117 -19.90 15.20 25.61
N LEU A 118 -19.36 13.97 25.69
CA LEU A 118 -18.03 13.72 26.22
C LEU A 118 -17.00 13.76 25.10
N GLN A 119 -15.97 14.57 25.28
CA GLN A 119 -14.81 14.64 24.39
C GLN A 119 -13.58 14.07 25.11
N PHE A 120 -13.08 12.94 24.60
CA PHE A 120 -11.87 12.27 25.07
C PHE A 120 -10.71 12.65 24.15
N ASN A 121 -9.70 13.33 24.68
CA ASN A 121 -8.42 13.53 24.02
C ASN A 121 -7.43 12.51 24.57
N ILE A 122 -7.14 11.49 23.77
CA ILE A 122 -6.27 10.38 24.15
C ILE A 122 -4.97 10.52 23.38
N LYS A 123 -3.84 10.50 24.08
CA LYS A 123 -2.50 10.53 23.48
C LYS A 123 -1.67 9.38 24.00
N ALA A 124 -0.88 8.77 23.14
CA ALA A 124 0.15 7.81 23.51
C ALA A 124 1.52 8.45 23.37
N VAL A 125 2.36 8.29 24.39
CA VAL A 125 3.69 8.87 24.42
C VAL A 125 4.73 7.88 24.92
N VAL A 126 5.98 8.04 24.47
CA VAL A 126 7.13 7.28 24.95
C VAL A 126 8.25 8.25 25.34
N GLU A 127 8.86 8.00 26.49
CA GLU A 127 10.03 8.75 26.94
C GLU A 127 11.24 8.43 26.05
N ARG A 128 11.90 9.46 25.53
CA ARG A 128 13.13 9.34 24.74
C ARG A 128 14.28 10.03 25.48
N SER A 129 15.42 9.36 25.54
CA SER A 129 16.68 10.00 25.89
C SER A 129 17.13 10.91 24.73
N ASP A 130 17.82 12.02 25.01
CA ASP A 130 18.31 13.05 24.05
C ASP A 130 19.34 12.54 23.01
N VAL A 131 19.17 11.34 22.45
CA VAL A 131 20.04 10.78 21.42
C VAL A 131 19.42 11.09 20.06
N ALA A 132 20.19 11.77 19.21
CA ALA A 132 19.83 12.06 17.83
C ALA A 132 19.36 10.79 17.11
N PRO A 133 18.37 10.86 16.20
CA PRO A 133 17.90 9.69 15.47
C PRO A 133 19.06 9.09 14.67
N GLU A 134 19.42 7.84 14.98
CA GLU A 134 20.35 7.06 14.17
C GLU A 134 19.80 6.94 12.74
N MET A 135 20.65 7.19 11.75
CA MET A 135 20.31 6.99 10.34
C MET A 135 19.81 5.56 10.14
N LEU A 136 18.64 5.43 9.51
CA LEU A 136 18.03 4.14 9.21
C LEU A 136 18.94 3.36 8.23
N ASN A 137 19.47 2.21 8.68
CA ASN A 137 20.17 1.28 7.80
C ASN A 137 19.14 0.57 6.91
N VAL A 138 18.92 1.10 5.70
CA VAL A 138 17.99 0.55 4.72
C VAL A 138 18.76 0.14 3.47
N MET A 139 18.66 -1.13 3.07
CA MET A 139 19.19 -1.58 1.79
C MET A 139 18.13 -1.36 0.71
N THR A 140 18.51 -0.72 -0.39
CA THR A 140 17.61 -0.43 -1.51
C THR A 140 18.18 -0.89 -2.83
N GLU A 141 17.31 -1.39 -3.70
CA GLU A 141 17.62 -1.74 -5.08
C GLU A 141 16.88 -0.81 -6.04
N LYS A 142 17.55 -0.35 -7.09
CA LYS A 142 16.93 0.44 -8.16
C LYS A 142 16.28 -0.52 -9.15
N ILE A 143 14.97 -0.41 -9.31
CA ILE A 143 14.18 -1.26 -10.19
C ILE A 143 13.48 -0.43 -11.28
N VAL A 144 13.21 -1.07 -12.41
CA VAL A 144 12.29 -0.57 -13.44
C VAL A 144 11.03 -1.40 -13.38
N THR A 145 9.90 -0.77 -13.10
CA THR A 145 8.62 -1.47 -13.15
C THR A 145 7.49 -0.52 -13.53
N PHE A 146 6.28 -1.05 -13.58
CA PHE A 146 5.08 -0.27 -13.82
C PHE A 146 4.45 0.14 -12.50
N ARG A 147 4.31 1.46 -12.27
CA ARG A 147 3.48 2.01 -11.21
C ARG A 147 2.05 2.06 -11.69
N THR A 148 1.13 1.58 -10.86
CA THR A 148 -0.30 1.74 -11.10
C THR A 148 -0.69 3.20 -10.82
N VAL A 149 -1.14 3.91 -11.85
CA VAL A 149 -1.58 5.31 -11.75
C VAL A 149 -3.05 5.34 -11.34
N GLU A 150 -3.89 4.69 -12.13
CA GLU A 150 -5.32 4.64 -11.91
C GLU A 150 -5.86 3.27 -12.33
N GLU A 151 -6.88 2.80 -11.61
CA GLU A 151 -7.61 1.58 -11.94
C GLU A 151 -9.10 1.88 -11.92
N GLN A 152 -9.79 1.44 -12.97
CA GLN A 152 -11.23 1.57 -13.12
C GLN A 152 -11.84 0.24 -13.51
N VAL A 153 -13.01 -0.06 -12.94
CA VAL A 153 -13.80 -1.24 -13.30
C VAL A 153 -15.15 -0.74 -13.81
N LYS A 154 -15.49 -1.15 -15.04
CA LYS A 154 -16.73 -0.77 -15.71
C LYS A 154 -17.55 -2.02 -16.06
N PRO A 155 -18.77 -2.16 -15.54
CA PRO A 155 -19.65 -3.26 -15.92
C PRO A 155 -20.19 -3.03 -17.34
N GLY A 156 -20.27 -4.12 -18.11
CA GLY A 156 -20.71 -4.15 -19.50
C GLY A 156 -21.61 -5.35 -19.79
N ILE A 157 -22.35 -5.28 -20.90
CA ILE A 157 -23.19 -6.38 -21.38
C ILE A 157 -22.99 -6.50 -22.90
N ALA A 158 -22.54 -7.67 -23.34
CA ALA A 158 -22.49 -8.03 -24.76
C ALA A 158 -23.70 -8.89 -25.13
N ARG A 159 -24.28 -8.65 -26.31
CA ARG A 159 -25.43 -9.40 -26.83
C ARG A 159 -25.19 -9.79 -28.28
N GLY A 160 -25.56 -11.01 -28.64
CA GLY A 160 -25.55 -11.48 -30.02
C GLY A 160 -26.46 -12.68 -30.23
N PHE A 161 -26.38 -13.26 -31.43
CA PHE A 161 -27.22 -14.36 -31.85
C PHE A 161 -26.37 -15.51 -32.36
N PHE A 162 -26.73 -16.73 -31.97
CA PHE A 162 -26.14 -17.96 -32.50
C PHE A 162 -27.17 -18.71 -33.34
N GLU A 163 -26.93 -18.79 -34.65
CA GLU A 163 -27.80 -19.52 -35.57
C GLU A 163 -27.37 -20.98 -35.65
N CYS A 164 -28.21 -21.88 -35.12
CA CYS A 164 -28.02 -23.31 -35.21
C CYS A 164 -29.37 -24.04 -35.37
N PRO A 165 -29.83 -24.27 -36.62
CA PRO A 165 -31.12 -24.88 -36.91
C PRO A 165 -31.30 -26.31 -36.40
N GLY A 166 -30.20 -27.02 -36.13
CA GLY A 166 -30.19 -28.41 -35.68
C GLY A 166 -29.83 -28.59 -34.20
N CYS A 167 -29.79 -27.52 -33.41
CA CYS A 167 -29.45 -27.59 -31.99
C CYS A 167 -30.64 -28.12 -31.17
N THR A 168 -30.42 -29.19 -30.41
CA THR A 168 -31.40 -29.75 -29.48
C THR A 168 -31.17 -29.29 -28.04
N ALA A 169 -29.91 -29.08 -27.65
CA ALA A 169 -29.54 -28.60 -26.32
C ALA A 169 -28.19 -27.85 -26.35
N ILE A 170 -28.08 -26.77 -25.56
CA ILE A 170 -26.81 -26.10 -25.29
C ILE A 170 -26.13 -26.80 -24.11
N ILE A 171 -24.85 -27.14 -24.28
CA ILE A 171 -24.05 -27.85 -23.27
C ILE A 171 -23.24 -26.85 -22.46
N ALA A 172 -22.47 -25.99 -23.15
CA ALA A 172 -21.61 -25.01 -22.51
C ALA A 172 -21.42 -23.79 -23.40
N VAL A 173 -21.20 -22.64 -22.75
CA VAL A 173 -20.91 -21.36 -23.41
C VAL A 173 -19.71 -20.76 -22.72
N LYS A 174 -18.64 -20.52 -23.46
CA LYS A 174 -17.35 -20.06 -22.92
C LYS A 174 -16.91 -18.79 -23.64
N PRO A 175 -17.12 -17.60 -23.04
CA PRO A 175 -16.60 -16.36 -23.58
C PRO A 175 -15.11 -16.17 -23.25
N TYR A 176 -14.38 -15.54 -24.16
CA TYR A 176 -13.02 -15.08 -23.97
C TYR A 176 -12.75 -13.84 -24.84
N ILE A 177 -11.73 -13.06 -24.49
CA ILE A 177 -11.34 -11.88 -25.26
C ILE A 177 -10.54 -12.27 -26.50
N ALA A 178 -10.83 -11.63 -27.63
CA ALA A 178 -10.10 -11.80 -28.87
C ALA A 178 -9.75 -10.42 -29.45
N GLY A 179 -8.46 -10.17 -29.65
CA GLY A 179 -7.98 -8.96 -30.32
C GLY A 179 -8.34 -7.63 -29.62
N VAL A 180 -8.34 -7.59 -28.28
CA VAL A 180 -8.67 -6.38 -27.53
C VAL A 180 -7.44 -5.48 -27.38
N GLN A 181 -7.59 -4.20 -27.73
CA GLN A 181 -6.56 -3.17 -27.63
C GLN A 181 -7.10 -1.96 -26.86
N ALA A 182 -6.19 -1.20 -26.24
CA ALA A 182 -6.50 0.07 -25.61
C ALA A 182 -5.65 1.19 -26.17
N ARG A 183 -6.26 2.36 -26.34
CA ARG A 183 -5.60 3.62 -26.65
C ARG A 183 -5.88 4.62 -25.53
N ILE A 184 -4.82 5.23 -25.00
CA ILE A 184 -4.96 6.28 -23.98
C ILE A 184 -5.10 7.63 -24.66
N LEU A 185 -6.09 8.39 -24.21
CA LEU A 185 -6.22 9.82 -24.45
C LEU A 185 -6.14 10.53 -23.10
N LYS A 186 -5.91 11.84 -23.11
CA LYS A 186 -5.88 12.61 -21.87
C LYS A 186 -7.22 12.46 -21.11
N GLY A 187 -7.17 11.89 -19.91
CA GLY A 187 -8.33 11.70 -19.04
C GLY A 187 -9.24 10.49 -19.36
N MET A 188 -8.92 9.67 -20.36
CA MET A 188 -9.75 8.52 -20.74
C MET A 188 -8.99 7.43 -21.49
N VAL A 189 -9.49 6.20 -21.42
CA VAL A 189 -9.00 5.05 -22.17
C VAL A 189 -10.09 4.56 -23.10
N VAL A 190 -9.77 4.44 -24.39
CA VAL A 190 -10.64 3.86 -25.42
C VAL A 190 -10.25 2.40 -25.61
N VAL A 191 -11.21 1.50 -25.48
CA VAL A 191 -11.04 0.06 -25.61
C VAL A 191 -11.80 -0.42 -26.84
N GLU A 192 -11.10 -1.15 -27.71
CA GLU A 192 -11.65 -1.69 -28.96
C GLU A 192 -11.22 -3.16 -29.11
N GLY A 193 -12.15 -4.04 -29.46
CA GLY A 193 -11.87 -5.46 -29.65
C GLY A 193 -13.12 -6.30 -29.77
N GLN A 194 -12.99 -7.60 -29.50
CA GLN A 194 -14.09 -8.55 -29.59
C GLN A 194 -14.09 -9.53 -28.41
N ILE A 195 -15.27 -10.03 -28.07
CA ILE A 195 -15.49 -11.18 -27.19
C ILE A 195 -15.87 -12.36 -28.09
N ALA A 196 -14.97 -13.31 -28.23
CA ALA A 196 -15.25 -14.58 -28.88
C ALA A 196 -16.00 -15.49 -27.89
N VAL A 197 -17.00 -16.21 -28.38
CA VAL A 197 -17.85 -17.08 -27.55
C VAL A 197 -17.91 -18.45 -28.18
N ASP A 198 -17.29 -19.42 -27.52
CA ASP A 198 -17.41 -20.83 -27.89
C ASP A 198 -18.69 -21.41 -27.34
N ILE A 199 -19.48 -22.04 -28.21
CA ILE A 199 -20.77 -22.64 -27.89
C ILE A 199 -20.69 -24.13 -28.23
N PHE A 200 -20.78 -24.95 -27.20
CA PHE A 200 -20.86 -26.40 -27.30
C PHE A 200 -22.33 -26.81 -27.20
N TYR A 201 -22.81 -27.58 -28.18
CA TYR A 201 -24.22 -27.92 -28.29
C TYR A 201 -24.42 -29.33 -28.85
N GLN A 202 -25.58 -29.93 -28.58
CA GLN A 202 -25.97 -31.21 -29.14
C GLN A 202 -26.77 -30.97 -30.43
N GLY A 203 -26.36 -31.63 -31.52
CA GLY A 203 -27.07 -31.60 -32.79
C GLY A 203 -28.26 -32.57 -32.82
N SER A 204 -29.08 -32.46 -33.86
CA SER A 204 -30.28 -33.28 -34.09
C SER A 204 -30.00 -34.80 -34.19
N SER A 205 -28.76 -35.20 -34.40
CA SER A 205 -28.29 -36.59 -34.39
C SER A 205 -27.81 -37.08 -33.02
N GLY A 206 -27.92 -36.26 -31.96
CA GLY A 206 -27.39 -36.55 -30.62
C GLY A 206 -25.88 -36.35 -30.47
N VAL A 207 -25.19 -35.92 -31.53
CA VAL A 207 -23.73 -35.71 -31.55
C VAL A 207 -23.39 -34.31 -31.05
N GLU A 208 -22.39 -34.19 -30.17
CA GLU A 208 -21.85 -32.92 -29.70
C GLU A 208 -21.14 -32.17 -30.84
N ARG A 209 -21.37 -30.87 -30.91
CA ARG A 209 -20.81 -29.97 -31.92
C ARG A 209 -20.32 -28.69 -31.25
N HIS A 210 -19.42 -28.02 -31.94
CA HIS A 210 -18.85 -26.73 -31.56
C HIS A 210 -19.24 -25.68 -32.59
N GLY A 211 -19.50 -24.47 -32.11
CA GLY A 211 -19.70 -23.28 -32.92
C GLY A 211 -19.16 -22.07 -32.17
N GLN A 212 -18.88 -21.01 -32.92
CA GLN A 212 -18.26 -19.80 -32.38
C GLN A 212 -19.00 -18.57 -32.90
N ILE A 213 -19.15 -17.56 -32.06
CA ILE A 213 -19.61 -16.22 -32.45
C ILE A 213 -18.67 -15.16 -31.88
N GLU A 214 -18.60 -14.01 -32.54
CA GLU A 214 -17.84 -12.84 -32.10
C GLU A 214 -18.81 -11.70 -31.75
N LEU A 215 -18.63 -11.11 -30.57
CA LEU A 215 -19.38 -9.96 -30.10
C LEU A 215 -18.45 -8.74 -30.02
N PRO A 216 -18.86 -7.54 -30.45
CA PRO A 216 -18.00 -6.36 -30.35
C PRO A 216 -17.80 -5.95 -28.88
N LEU A 217 -16.57 -5.52 -28.56
CA LEU A 217 -16.19 -4.90 -27.31
C LEU A 217 -15.62 -3.50 -27.61
N GLU A 218 -16.50 -2.50 -27.55
CA GLU A 218 -16.13 -1.09 -27.74
C GLU A 218 -16.57 -0.32 -26.51
N ASP A 219 -15.61 0.31 -25.82
CA ASP A 219 -15.95 1.10 -24.64
C ASP A 219 -14.98 2.27 -24.40
N VAL A 220 -15.46 3.28 -23.69
CA VAL A 220 -14.66 4.41 -23.20
C VAL A 220 -14.75 4.45 -21.68
N VAL A 221 -13.59 4.37 -21.03
CA VAL A 221 -13.44 4.39 -19.58
C VAL A 221 -12.78 5.71 -19.18
N ALA A 222 -13.43 6.47 -18.30
CA ALA A 222 -12.88 7.71 -17.78
C ALA A 222 -11.77 7.39 -16.77
N CYS A 223 -10.57 7.91 -17.01
CA CYS A 223 -9.40 7.73 -16.15
C CYS A 223 -8.75 9.10 -16.01
N SER A 224 -9.11 9.85 -14.96
CA SER A 224 -8.75 11.27 -14.79
C SER A 224 -7.25 11.54 -14.82
N GLU A 225 -6.43 10.59 -14.38
CA GLU A 225 -4.97 10.72 -14.33
C GLU A 225 -4.26 10.18 -15.58
N ALA A 226 -5.02 9.75 -16.58
CA ALA A 226 -4.47 9.15 -17.80
C ALA A 226 -3.82 10.17 -18.75
N LEU A 227 -2.62 9.85 -19.22
CA LEU A 227 -1.84 10.63 -20.19
C LEU A 227 -1.42 9.77 -21.40
N PRO A 228 -1.34 10.33 -22.63
CA PRO A 228 -1.08 9.55 -23.84
C PRO A 228 0.23 8.72 -23.86
N GLU A 229 1.23 9.11 -23.09
CA GLU A 229 2.52 8.42 -22.94
C GLU A 229 2.49 7.20 -22.01
N GLN A 230 1.39 6.98 -21.28
CA GLN A 230 1.21 5.85 -20.37
C GLN A 230 0.75 4.59 -21.12
N GLN A 231 0.67 3.46 -20.41
CA GLN A 231 0.17 2.19 -20.96
C GLN A 231 -1.12 1.77 -20.27
N ALA A 232 -2.05 1.20 -21.04
CA ALA A 232 -3.30 0.69 -20.53
C ALA A 232 -3.29 -0.84 -20.59
N ARG A 233 -3.53 -1.48 -19.45
CA ARG A 233 -3.72 -2.93 -19.36
C ARG A 233 -5.20 -3.21 -19.14
N LEU A 234 -5.70 -4.19 -19.88
CA LEU A 234 -7.10 -4.56 -19.89
C LEU A 234 -7.28 -5.94 -19.28
N SER A 235 -8.32 -6.12 -18.48
CA SER A 235 -8.77 -7.42 -18.02
C SER A 235 -10.29 -7.45 -18.06
N VAL A 236 -10.86 -8.55 -18.54
CA VAL A 236 -12.31 -8.72 -18.65
C VAL A 236 -12.70 -9.93 -17.81
N PHE A 237 -13.60 -9.71 -16.85
CA PHE A 237 -14.15 -10.76 -16.02
C PHE A 237 -15.57 -11.03 -16.43
N PHE A 238 -15.81 -12.17 -17.09
CA PHE A 238 -17.15 -12.57 -17.51
C PHE A 238 -17.95 -13.10 -16.33
N HIS A 239 -19.16 -12.59 -16.17
CA HIS A 239 -20.17 -13.09 -15.25
C HIS A 239 -21.51 -13.20 -16.01
N ASP A 240 -22.50 -13.92 -15.51
CA ASP A 240 -23.83 -13.90 -16.12
C ASP A 240 -23.86 -14.26 -17.63
N VAL A 241 -23.36 -15.46 -17.97
CA VAL A 241 -23.38 -15.99 -19.34
C VAL A 241 -24.68 -16.75 -19.59
N TYR A 242 -25.54 -16.20 -20.45
CA TYR A 242 -26.81 -16.80 -20.82
C TYR A 242 -26.86 -17.10 -22.32
N CYS A 243 -27.30 -18.31 -22.65
CA CYS A 243 -27.68 -18.68 -24.01
C CYS A 243 -29.06 -19.31 -23.97
N ARG A 244 -30.03 -18.68 -24.63
CA ARG A 244 -31.44 -19.10 -24.58
C ARG A 244 -32.06 -19.14 -25.97
N PRO A 245 -33.03 -20.03 -26.23
CA PRO A 245 -33.73 -20.05 -27.51
C PRO A 245 -34.36 -18.69 -27.79
N SER A 246 -34.10 -18.14 -28.98
CA SER A 246 -34.72 -16.92 -29.46
C SER A 246 -36.13 -17.20 -29.97
N ARG A 247 -36.87 -16.13 -30.29
CA ARG A 247 -38.22 -16.24 -30.88
C ARG A 247 -38.20 -16.82 -32.31
N LYS A 248 -37.05 -16.79 -32.98
CA LYS A 248 -36.82 -17.47 -34.26
C LYS A 248 -36.36 -18.91 -34.02
N SER A 249 -37.04 -19.86 -34.66
CA SER A 249 -36.64 -21.26 -34.64
C SER A 249 -35.21 -21.42 -35.17
N GLY A 250 -34.37 -22.17 -34.44
CA GLY A 250 -32.99 -22.39 -34.81
C GLY A 250 -32.01 -21.26 -34.48
N CYS A 251 -32.42 -20.29 -33.65
CA CYS A 251 -31.57 -19.18 -33.23
C CYS A 251 -31.56 -19.06 -31.69
N TYR A 252 -30.42 -18.74 -31.10
CA TYR A 252 -30.25 -18.55 -29.66
C TYR A 252 -29.77 -17.12 -29.38
N ASP A 253 -30.40 -16.46 -28.41
CA ASP A 253 -29.91 -15.19 -27.85
C ASP A 253 -28.74 -15.51 -26.91
N VAL A 254 -27.58 -14.90 -27.16
CA VAL A 254 -26.41 -14.97 -26.30
C VAL A 254 -26.25 -13.63 -25.60
N ILE A 255 -26.25 -13.64 -24.26
CA ILE A 255 -26.08 -12.45 -23.42
C ILE A 255 -24.96 -12.75 -22.44
N ILE A 256 -23.96 -11.88 -22.39
CA ILE A 256 -22.80 -12.02 -21.52
C ILE A 256 -22.67 -10.74 -20.69
N GLY A 257 -22.73 -10.86 -19.37
CA GLY A 257 -22.26 -9.83 -18.46
C GLY A 257 -20.74 -9.86 -18.33
N PHE A 258 -20.11 -8.71 -18.14
CA PHE A 258 -18.69 -8.67 -17.83
C PHE A 258 -18.31 -7.40 -17.07
N ASP A 259 -17.24 -7.48 -16.30
CA ASP A 259 -16.54 -6.34 -15.74
C ASP A 259 -15.27 -6.08 -16.56
N LEU A 260 -15.22 -4.94 -17.24
CA LEU A 260 -14.03 -4.44 -17.93
C LEU A 260 -13.18 -3.65 -16.93
N LYS A 261 -12.06 -4.24 -16.51
CA LYS A 261 -11.05 -3.60 -15.69
C LYS A 261 -10.01 -2.95 -16.60
N VAL A 262 -9.89 -1.62 -16.50
CA VAL A 262 -8.87 -0.82 -17.17
C VAL A 262 -7.89 -0.33 -16.13
N LYS A 263 -6.62 -0.68 -16.29
CA LYS A 263 -5.54 -0.18 -15.47
C LYS A 263 -4.60 0.69 -16.29
N VAL A 264 -4.43 1.93 -15.87
CA VAL A 264 -3.43 2.84 -16.41
C VAL A 264 -2.16 2.69 -15.60
N VAL A 265 -1.08 2.33 -16.28
CA VAL A 265 0.23 2.16 -15.68
C VAL A 265 1.24 3.09 -16.34
N GLU A 266 2.17 3.59 -15.54
CA GLU A 266 3.34 4.30 -16.03
C GLU A 266 4.60 3.51 -15.71
N ARG A 267 5.55 3.52 -16.63
CA ARG A 267 6.86 2.96 -16.37
C ARG A 267 7.63 3.92 -15.47
N VAL A 268 8.11 3.42 -14.33
CA VAL A 268 8.94 4.19 -13.40
C VAL A 268 10.22 3.46 -13.08
N GLU A 269 11.26 4.26 -12.88
CA GLU A 269 12.46 3.86 -12.17
C GLU A 269 12.26 4.24 -10.70
N ASN A 270 12.34 3.28 -9.78
CA ASN A 270 12.18 3.56 -8.35
C ASN A 270 13.17 2.75 -7.51
N ARG A 271 13.41 3.18 -6.27
CA ARG A 271 14.18 2.41 -5.29
C ARG A 271 13.20 1.66 -4.40
N VAL A 272 13.42 0.36 -4.23
CA VAL A 272 12.62 -0.48 -3.33
C VAL A 272 13.50 -1.01 -2.21
N VAL A 273 12.93 -1.08 -1.01
CA VAL A 273 13.61 -1.60 0.17
C VAL A 273 13.64 -3.13 0.09
N THR A 274 14.84 -3.70 0.17
CA THR A 274 15.07 -5.16 0.18
C THR A 274 15.46 -5.66 1.56
N ASP A 275 16.03 -4.78 2.39
CA ASP A 275 16.29 -5.08 3.79
C ASP A 275 16.06 -3.89 4.72
N PHE A 276 15.51 -4.23 5.88
CA PHE A 276 15.17 -3.29 6.93
C PHE A 276 15.36 -3.99 8.28
N ASP A 277 16.33 -3.52 9.07
CA ASP A 277 16.62 -4.07 10.39
C ASP A 277 16.53 -2.97 11.46
N ARG A 278 15.51 -3.09 12.32
CA ARG A 278 15.31 -2.19 13.46
C ARG A 278 14.48 -2.87 14.54
N GLU A 279 14.93 -2.70 15.78
CA GLU A 279 14.22 -3.21 16.95
C GLU A 279 12.81 -2.58 17.08
N GLY A 280 11.80 -3.43 17.31
CA GLY A 280 10.40 -3.01 17.42
C GLY A 280 9.62 -2.92 16.10
N PHE A 281 10.24 -3.23 14.94
CA PHE A 281 9.58 -3.29 13.64
C PHE A 281 9.45 -4.73 13.14
N LYS A 282 8.30 -5.07 12.59
CA LYS A 282 8.04 -6.33 11.88
C LYS A 282 8.03 -6.08 10.38
N VAL A 283 8.86 -6.82 9.65
CA VAL A 283 9.02 -6.68 8.21
C VAL A 283 8.33 -7.86 7.53
N VAL A 284 7.51 -7.56 6.53
CA VAL A 284 6.92 -8.56 5.62
C VAL A 284 7.66 -8.45 4.30
N LYS A 285 8.18 -9.58 3.83
CA LYS A 285 8.89 -9.69 2.55
C LYS A 285 8.15 -10.66 1.64
N GLU A 286 8.17 -10.38 0.35
CA GLU A 286 7.66 -11.26 -0.70
C GLU A 286 8.78 -11.52 -1.71
N ASP A 287 8.73 -12.71 -2.32
CA ASP A 287 9.70 -13.12 -3.31
C ASP A 287 9.26 -12.72 -4.70
N LEU A 288 9.97 -11.78 -5.31
CA LEU A 288 9.58 -11.10 -6.53
C LEU A 288 10.66 -11.22 -7.59
N LEU A 289 10.24 -11.32 -8.84
CA LEU A 289 11.12 -11.19 -9.98
C LEU A 289 11.08 -9.73 -10.46
N LEU A 290 12.07 -8.94 -10.05
CA LEU A 290 12.14 -7.52 -10.36
C LEU A 290 13.15 -7.26 -11.48
N LYS A 291 12.88 -6.26 -12.32
CA LYS A 291 13.84 -5.78 -13.32
C LYS A 291 14.78 -4.79 -12.64
N GLN A 292 15.92 -5.27 -12.19
CA GLN A 292 16.95 -4.44 -11.58
C GLN A 292 17.70 -3.64 -12.64
N VAL A 293 17.92 -2.35 -12.41
CA VAL A 293 18.74 -1.50 -13.30
C VAL A 293 20.21 -1.84 -13.07
N ILE A 294 20.91 -2.24 -14.13
CA ILE A 294 22.35 -2.57 -14.09
C ILE A 294 23.17 -1.47 -14.77
N ASP A 295 22.65 -0.88 -15.86
CA ASP A 295 23.29 0.22 -16.56
C ASP A 295 22.25 1.24 -17.05
N GLU A 296 22.61 2.51 -17.05
CA GLU A 296 21.77 3.56 -17.58
C GLU A 296 22.61 4.72 -18.08
N GLY A 297 22.14 5.35 -19.15
CA GLY A 297 22.86 6.46 -19.72
C GLY A 297 22.04 7.24 -20.72
N GLN A 298 22.64 8.33 -21.15
CA GLN A 298 22.12 9.14 -22.23
C GLN A 298 23.28 9.68 -23.06
N PHE A 299 23.08 9.74 -24.36
CA PHE A 299 24.00 10.38 -25.28
C PHE A 299 23.23 11.15 -26.34
N SER A 300 23.84 12.19 -26.88
CA SER A 300 23.23 13.01 -27.92
C SER A 300 24.15 13.09 -29.12
N PHE A 301 23.55 13.16 -30.30
CA PHE A 301 24.27 13.31 -31.56
C PHE A 301 23.54 14.29 -32.47
N LEU A 302 24.32 14.99 -33.30
CA LEU A 302 23.80 15.88 -34.33
C LEU A 302 23.81 15.16 -35.67
N ARG A 303 22.63 15.01 -36.29
CA ARG A 303 22.50 14.46 -37.64
C ARG A 303 22.10 15.56 -38.62
N GLN A 304 22.79 15.63 -39.74
CA GLN A 304 22.52 16.63 -40.78
C GLN A 304 22.36 15.97 -42.14
N GLN A 305 21.37 16.41 -42.92
CA GLN A 305 21.13 15.93 -44.28
C GLN A 305 20.51 17.03 -45.13
N ASN A 306 20.95 17.14 -46.38
CA ASN A 306 20.37 18.03 -47.37
C ASN A 306 19.30 17.30 -48.19
N PHE A 307 18.08 17.83 -48.17
CA PHE A 307 16.94 17.29 -48.90
C PHE A 307 16.63 18.12 -50.13
N LYS A 308 16.46 17.48 -51.27
CA LYS A 308 15.95 18.16 -52.47
C LYS A 308 14.45 18.38 -52.33
N ILE A 309 14.02 19.62 -52.50
CA ILE A 309 12.60 20.01 -52.46
C ILE A 309 12.21 20.62 -53.81
N SER A 310 11.03 20.25 -54.31
CA SER A 310 10.47 20.81 -55.54
C SER A 310 8.98 21.04 -55.35
N PRO A 311 8.48 22.28 -55.51
CA PRO A 311 9.18 23.50 -55.93
C PRO A 311 10.12 24.11 -54.84
N PRO A 312 11.05 25.00 -55.21
CA PRO A 312 11.90 25.76 -54.28
C PRO A 312 11.12 26.42 -53.14
N ALA A 313 11.66 26.36 -51.92
CA ALA A 313 11.05 27.02 -50.76
C ALA A 313 11.34 28.52 -50.73
N GLY A 314 10.31 29.31 -50.39
CA GLY A 314 10.43 30.71 -49.99
C GLY A 314 10.91 30.88 -48.53
N LYS A 315 10.80 32.10 -47.98
CA LYS A 315 11.41 32.47 -46.68
C LYS A 315 10.78 31.85 -45.41
N LYS A 316 9.60 31.24 -45.49
CA LYS A 316 8.88 30.71 -44.32
C LYS A 316 8.75 29.19 -44.42
N ILE A 317 9.35 28.51 -43.45
CA ILE A 317 9.34 27.06 -43.31
C ILE A 317 8.90 26.74 -41.88
N ASP A 318 7.88 25.91 -41.75
CA ASP A 318 7.50 25.26 -40.50
C ASP A 318 7.95 23.79 -40.60
N LEU A 319 8.76 23.34 -39.63
CA LEU A 319 9.35 22.01 -39.61
C LEU A 319 8.96 21.30 -38.30
N TYR A 320 8.43 20.09 -38.44
CA TYR A 320 8.15 19.19 -37.32
C TYR A 320 8.87 17.87 -37.53
N GLY A 321 9.45 17.30 -36.48
CA GLY A 321 10.17 16.03 -36.56
C GLY A 321 9.69 15.04 -35.52
N ARG A 322 9.67 13.76 -35.88
CA ARG A 322 9.47 12.64 -34.95
C ARG A 322 10.41 11.49 -35.29
N VAL A 323 10.89 10.79 -34.27
CA VAL A 323 11.57 9.50 -34.48
C VAL A 323 10.49 8.47 -34.82
N GLN A 324 10.53 7.89 -36.02
CA GLN A 324 9.50 6.98 -36.51
C GLN A 324 9.86 5.52 -36.27
N LYS A 325 11.14 5.19 -36.41
CA LYS A 325 11.66 3.85 -36.19
C LYS A 325 12.89 3.95 -35.29
N LEU A 326 12.95 3.04 -34.33
CA LEU A 326 14.07 2.86 -33.44
C LEU A 326 14.29 1.36 -33.25
N CYS A 327 15.47 0.89 -33.60
CA CYS A 327 15.92 -0.49 -33.45
C CYS A 327 17.30 -0.44 -32.79
N TRP A 328 17.62 -1.43 -31.97
CA TRP A 328 18.87 -1.44 -31.24
C TRP A 328 19.33 -2.87 -31.05
N GLU A 329 20.64 -3.02 -31.00
CA GLU A 329 21.30 -4.28 -30.68
C GLU A 329 22.50 -4.00 -29.78
N VAL A 330 22.91 -5.03 -29.05
CA VAL A 330 24.11 -4.99 -28.22
C VAL A 330 25.14 -5.88 -28.88
N ASP A 331 26.23 -5.27 -29.34
CA ASP A 331 27.38 -5.94 -29.90
C ASP A 331 28.55 -5.83 -28.91
N GLY A 332 28.79 -6.91 -28.16
CA GLY A 332 29.77 -6.92 -27.08
C GLY A 332 29.43 -5.90 -25.98
N GLU A 333 30.32 -4.92 -25.79
CA GLU A 333 30.17 -3.83 -24.81
C GLU A 333 29.61 -2.54 -25.44
N SER A 334 28.95 -2.63 -26.60
CA SER A 334 28.46 -1.46 -27.34
C SER A 334 26.98 -1.58 -27.68
N LEU A 335 26.23 -0.50 -27.43
CA LEU A 335 24.86 -0.33 -27.86
C LEU A 335 24.84 0.34 -29.24
N VAL A 336 24.35 -0.37 -30.24
CA VAL A 336 24.14 0.16 -31.59
C VAL A 336 22.67 0.53 -31.73
N VAL A 337 22.38 1.80 -31.98
CA VAL A 337 21.02 2.33 -32.11
C VAL A 337 20.80 2.83 -33.54
N ASN A 338 19.88 2.19 -34.23
CA ASN A 338 19.46 2.49 -35.58
C ASN A 338 18.08 3.14 -35.57
N GLY A 339 17.87 4.18 -36.37
CA GLY A 339 16.55 4.77 -36.46
C GLY A 339 16.33 5.67 -37.66
N THR A 340 15.08 6.06 -37.82
CA THR A 340 14.62 6.95 -38.89
C THR A 340 13.87 8.12 -38.28
N ILE A 341 14.30 9.33 -38.58
CA ILE A 341 13.64 10.57 -38.22
C ILE A 341 12.76 10.97 -39.40
N GLY A 342 11.46 11.07 -39.16
CA GLY A 342 10.50 11.60 -40.12
C GLY A 342 10.27 13.09 -39.87
N PHE A 343 10.31 13.88 -40.93
CA PHE A 343 10.07 15.32 -40.90
C PHE A 343 8.84 15.67 -41.72
N GLU A 344 7.94 16.45 -41.12
CA GLU A 344 6.83 17.11 -41.78
C GLU A 344 7.26 18.56 -42.07
N LEU A 345 7.42 18.86 -43.34
CA LEU A 345 7.89 20.14 -43.84
C LEU A 345 6.74 20.89 -44.50
N PHE A 346 6.40 22.06 -43.97
CA PHE A 346 5.43 22.98 -44.54
C PHE A 346 6.13 24.26 -44.97
N TYR A 347 5.97 24.66 -46.22
CA TYR A 347 6.60 25.88 -46.73
C TYR A 347 5.77 26.53 -47.83
N LEU A 348 6.04 27.81 -48.09
CA LEU A 348 5.45 28.53 -49.21
C LEU A 348 6.40 28.47 -50.40
N ASP A 349 5.91 28.07 -51.57
CA ASP A 349 6.67 28.19 -52.82
C ASP A 349 6.81 29.66 -53.26
N GLU A 350 7.60 29.93 -54.31
CA GLU A 350 7.77 31.28 -54.86
C GLU A 350 6.45 31.92 -55.36
N SER A 351 5.41 31.12 -55.57
CA SER A 351 4.06 31.57 -55.95
C SER A 351 3.10 31.70 -54.74
N PHE A 352 3.62 31.66 -53.51
CA PHE A 352 2.86 31.72 -52.26
C PHE A 352 1.85 30.58 -52.06
N ARG A 353 2.11 29.40 -52.65
CA ARG A 353 1.32 28.19 -52.40
C ARG A 353 1.93 27.42 -51.24
N GLU A 354 1.07 26.96 -50.34
CA GLU A 354 1.46 26.05 -49.26
C GLU A 354 1.77 24.67 -49.83
N ILE A 355 2.99 24.21 -49.59
CA ILE A 355 3.50 22.90 -49.98
C ILE A 355 3.79 22.10 -48.71
N TYR A 356 3.37 20.83 -48.72
CA TYR A 356 3.68 19.84 -47.71
C TYR A 356 4.60 18.78 -48.31
N ASN A 357 5.73 18.52 -47.65
CA ASN A 357 6.61 17.40 -47.94
C ASN A 357 6.85 16.58 -46.68
N PHE A 358 6.91 15.27 -46.84
CA PHE A 358 7.38 14.35 -45.81
C PHE A 358 8.77 13.85 -46.19
N LEU A 359 9.74 13.98 -45.28
CA LEU A 359 11.14 13.65 -45.49
C LEU A 359 11.62 12.68 -44.42
N GLU A 360 12.60 11.83 -44.73
CA GLU A 360 13.15 10.84 -43.81
C GLU A 360 14.68 10.93 -43.74
N MET A 361 15.23 10.84 -42.53
CA MET A 361 16.68 10.82 -42.26
C MET A 361 17.02 9.62 -41.40
N GLU A 362 17.89 8.75 -41.89
CA GLU A 362 18.39 7.60 -41.14
C GLU A 362 19.61 7.98 -40.28
N PHE A 363 19.70 7.36 -39.12
CA PHE A 363 20.86 7.41 -38.24
C PHE A 363 21.22 6.02 -37.71
N SER A 364 22.50 5.85 -37.42
CA SER A 364 23.09 4.65 -36.82
C SER A 364 24.22 5.13 -35.91
N GLU A 365 24.02 5.01 -34.60
CA GLU A 365 24.95 5.52 -33.61
C GLU A 365 25.38 4.39 -32.67
N ASN A 366 26.66 4.39 -32.30
CA ASN A 366 27.24 3.42 -31.39
C ASN A 366 27.64 4.13 -30.09
N HIS A 367 27.23 3.56 -28.95
CA HIS A 367 27.58 4.03 -27.63
C HIS A 367 28.19 2.90 -26.78
N SER A 368 29.36 3.15 -26.18
CA SER A 368 29.98 2.20 -25.27
C SER A 368 29.15 2.08 -23.99
N LEU A 369 28.77 0.85 -23.66
CA LEU A 369 28.04 0.52 -22.45
C LEU A 369 29.01 0.33 -21.27
N GLY A 370 28.47 0.38 -20.05
CA GLY A 370 29.21 0.03 -18.85
C GLY A 370 29.38 -1.48 -18.71
N LYS A 371 29.03 -2.01 -17.53
CA LYS A 371 28.97 -3.47 -17.32
C LYS A 371 27.72 -4.04 -17.98
N VAL A 372 27.91 -4.85 -19.02
CA VAL A 372 26.83 -5.65 -19.62
C VAL A 372 26.93 -7.08 -19.08
N GLU A 373 25.95 -7.48 -18.29
CA GLU A 373 25.83 -8.86 -17.81
C GLU A 373 25.05 -9.72 -18.81
N SER A 374 25.28 -11.04 -18.79
CA SER A 374 24.52 -11.96 -19.64
C SER A 374 23.04 -11.91 -19.27
N GLY A 375 22.16 -11.78 -20.27
CA GLY A 375 20.72 -11.63 -20.05
C GLY A 375 20.23 -10.20 -19.78
N THR A 376 21.09 -9.19 -19.95
CA THR A 376 20.67 -7.78 -19.87
C THR A 376 19.72 -7.44 -21.03
N GLU A 377 18.53 -6.96 -20.70
CA GLU A 377 17.59 -6.36 -21.66
C GLU A 377 17.78 -4.84 -21.67
N PHE A 378 17.73 -4.22 -22.85
CA PHE A 378 17.85 -2.78 -23.00
C PHE A 378 16.53 -2.16 -23.45
N ASP A 379 16.12 -1.10 -22.76
CA ASP A 379 15.12 -0.16 -23.24
C ASP A 379 15.82 1.08 -23.78
N VAL A 380 15.48 1.49 -24.99
CA VAL A 380 16.09 2.63 -25.66
C VAL A 380 14.99 3.56 -26.13
N GLN A 381 15.10 4.83 -25.75
CA GLN A 381 14.19 5.90 -26.12
C GLN A 381 14.96 6.98 -26.85
N ALA A 382 14.33 7.57 -27.86
CA ALA A 382 14.91 8.64 -28.65
C ALA A 382 14.01 9.88 -28.61
N LYS A 383 14.62 11.04 -28.40
CA LYS A 383 13.94 12.33 -28.38
C LYS A 383 14.70 13.33 -29.24
N ILE A 384 13.97 14.11 -30.03
CA ILE A 384 14.55 15.24 -30.76
C ILE A 384 14.60 16.43 -29.79
N LEU A 385 15.79 16.89 -29.44
CA LEU A 385 15.98 18.05 -28.57
C LEU A 385 15.81 19.35 -29.37
N HIS A 386 16.41 19.40 -30.55
CA HIS A 386 16.39 20.58 -31.41
C HIS A 386 16.33 20.20 -32.89
N LEU A 387 15.59 21.00 -33.66
CA LEU A 387 15.54 20.96 -35.12
C LEU A 387 15.96 22.32 -35.64
N ILE A 388 16.94 22.32 -36.53
CA ILE A 388 17.44 23.53 -37.18
C ILE A 388 17.32 23.32 -38.69
N THR A 389 16.75 24.31 -39.37
CA THR A 389 16.80 24.42 -40.84
C THR A 389 17.80 25.50 -41.21
N ALA A 390 18.85 25.16 -41.96
CA ALA A 390 19.73 26.15 -42.55
C ALA A 390 19.27 26.53 -43.97
N GLU A 391 19.74 27.70 -44.43
CA GLU A 391 19.39 28.42 -45.66
C GLU A 391 18.84 27.57 -46.83
N CYS A 392 17.67 27.97 -47.34
CA CYS A 392 17.11 27.47 -48.60
C CYS A 392 17.95 27.96 -49.78
N SER A 393 18.90 27.13 -50.22
CA SER A 393 19.70 27.40 -51.41
C SER A 393 18.99 26.81 -52.64
N GLY A 394 17.93 27.46 -53.11
CA GLY A 394 17.27 27.20 -54.41
C GLY A 394 16.59 25.83 -54.57
N GLU A 395 17.30 24.72 -54.44
CA GLU A 395 16.80 23.36 -54.71
C GLU A 395 16.82 22.41 -53.51
N GLY A 396 17.32 22.86 -52.35
CA GLY A 396 17.39 22.00 -51.16
C GLY A 396 17.29 22.70 -49.81
N VAL A 397 16.95 21.91 -48.80
CA VAL A 397 16.86 22.31 -47.39
C VAL A 397 17.83 21.45 -46.59
N LEU A 398 18.76 22.10 -45.89
CA LEU A 398 19.61 21.43 -44.92
C LEU A 398 18.86 21.35 -43.59
N ILE A 399 18.57 20.14 -43.14
CA ILE A 399 17.95 19.86 -41.84
C ILE A 399 19.02 19.29 -40.92
N GLU A 400 19.19 19.92 -39.76
CA GLU A 400 20.00 19.44 -38.65
C GLU A 400 19.09 19.05 -37.49
N ALA A 401 19.20 17.81 -37.04
CA ALA A 401 18.45 17.27 -35.91
C ALA A 401 19.42 16.89 -34.79
N LEU A 402 19.27 17.53 -33.63
CA LEU A 402 19.93 17.11 -32.40
C LEU A 402 19.03 16.09 -31.70
N VAL A 403 19.48 14.85 -31.66
CA VAL A 403 18.74 13.72 -31.09
C VAL A 403 19.44 13.27 -29.81
N GLU A 404 18.66 13.07 -28.77
CA GLU A 404 19.08 12.44 -27.51
C GLU A 404 18.55 11.01 -27.47
N ILE A 405 19.43 10.08 -27.17
CA ILE A 405 19.11 8.69 -26.87
C ILE A 405 19.28 8.49 -25.38
N LYS A 406 18.22 8.04 -24.71
CA LYS A 406 18.26 7.56 -23.34
C LYS A 406 18.11 6.04 -23.34
N TYR A 407 18.96 5.34 -22.60
CA TYR A 407 18.87 3.89 -22.47
C TYR A 407 18.87 3.45 -21.01
N THR A 408 18.22 2.31 -20.76
CA THR A 408 18.22 1.63 -19.45
C THR A 408 18.39 0.14 -19.69
N GLY A 409 19.52 -0.41 -19.25
CA GLY A 409 19.81 -1.82 -19.19
C GLY A 409 19.31 -2.41 -17.87
N PHE A 410 18.50 -3.46 -17.94
CA PHE A 410 17.99 -4.15 -16.76
C PHE A 410 18.10 -5.67 -16.89
N VAL A 411 18.33 -6.32 -15.75
CA VAL A 411 18.34 -7.77 -15.61
C VAL A 411 17.16 -8.16 -14.72
N ARG A 412 16.47 -9.24 -15.08
CA ARG A 412 15.46 -9.81 -14.19
C ARG A 412 16.17 -10.58 -13.10
N GLN A 413 15.98 -10.16 -11.86
CA GLN A 413 16.61 -10.75 -10.70
C GLN A 413 15.56 -11.16 -9.67
N HIS A 414 15.86 -12.29 -9.03
CA HIS A 414 15.13 -12.80 -7.88
C HIS A 414 15.43 -11.90 -6.67
N THR A 415 14.45 -11.11 -6.25
CA THR A 415 14.61 -10.10 -5.20
C THR A 415 13.58 -10.32 -4.10
N LEU A 416 14.07 -10.51 -2.88
CA LEU A 416 13.24 -10.55 -1.68
C LEU A 416 12.92 -9.11 -1.24
N ALA A 417 11.80 -8.57 -1.70
CA ALA A 417 11.43 -7.17 -1.49
C ALA A 417 10.54 -7.00 -0.26
N VAL A 418 10.69 -5.88 0.44
CA VAL A 418 9.84 -5.52 1.57
C VAL A 418 8.51 -4.96 1.07
N THR A 419 7.42 -5.65 1.39
CA THR A 419 6.05 -5.26 1.01
C THR A 419 5.33 -4.50 2.13
N ASP A 420 5.71 -4.77 3.38
CA ASP A 420 5.17 -4.05 4.51
C ASP A 420 6.13 -3.96 5.69
N ILE A 421 6.02 -2.89 6.44
CA ILE A 421 6.73 -2.68 7.70
C ILE A 421 5.71 -2.24 8.73
N THR A 422 5.63 -2.96 9.85
CA THR A 422 4.75 -2.63 10.97
C THR A 422 5.60 -2.21 12.17
N PRO A 423 5.42 -1.00 12.74
CA PRO A 423 4.44 0.03 12.39
C PRO A 423 4.74 0.77 11.06
N ARG A 424 3.68 1.24 10.37
CA ARG A 424 3.74 1.85 9.02
C ARG A 424 4.03 3.36 8.98
N GLU A 425 4.17 4.00 10.14
CA GLU A 425 4.42 5.44 10.21
C GLU A 425 5.82 5.79 9.70
N GLY A 426 5.92 6.78 8.83
CA GLY A 426 7.17 7.15 8.16
C GLY A 426 7.64 6.16 7.08
N ILE A 427 6.85 5.13 6.77
CA ILE A 427 7.14 4.15 5.71
C ILE A 427 6.43 4.58 4.44
N GLU A 428 7.21 4.92 3.41
CA GLU A 428 6.68 5.26 2.09
C GLU A 428 6.45 3.98 1.30
N ARG A 429 5.25 3.81 0.77
CA ARG A 429 4.88 2.67 -0.07
C ARG A 429 4.19 3.14 -1.32
N GLN A 430 4.47 2.47 -2.43
CA GLN A 430 3.80 2.69 -3.70
C GLN A 430 3.29 1.36 -4.24
N LEU A 431 2.19 1.42 -4.97
CA LEU A 431 1.60 0.25 -5.61
C LEU A 431 2.29 0.00 -6.95
N PHE A 432 2.98 -1.13 -7.04
CA PHE A 432 3.66 -1.55 -8.26
C PHE A 432 3.03 -2.82 -8.80
N GLN A 433 3.02 -2.93 -10.12
CA GLN A 433 2.74 -4.19 -10.78
C GLN A 433 4.03 -4.98 -10.93
N VAL A 434 4.11 -6.15 -10.29
CA VAL A 434 5.33 -6.95 -10.21
C VAL A 434 5.06 -8.40 -10.59
N ASP A 435 6.10 -9.09 -11.05
CA ASP A 435 6.04 -10.52 -11.32
C ASP A 435 6.34 -11.25 -9.99
N LYS A 436 5.31 -11.77 -9.33
CA LYS A 436 5.47 -12.64 -8.15
C LYS A 436 5.90 -14.03 -8.62
N ILE A 437 6.92 -14.59 -8.00
CA ILE A 437 7.40 -15.93 -8.34
C ILE A 437 6.48 -16.95 -7.70
N LEU A 438 5.96 -17.88 -8.51
CA LEU A 438 5.14 -19.00 -8.04
C LEU A 438 6.05 -20.18 -7.71
N GLU A 439 6.88 -20.59 -8.67
CA GLU A 439 7.82 -21.70 -8.53
C GLU A 439 8.90 -21.62 -9.63
N THR A 440 10.10 -22.06 -9.29
CA THR A 440 11.17 -22.33 -10.26
C THR A 440 11.47 -23.81 -10.25
N ARG A 441 11.44 -24.45 -11.42
CA ARG A 441 11.53 -25.90 -11.53
C ARG A 441 12.37 -26.32 -12.73
N THR A 442 13.23 -27.31 -12.51
CA THR A 442 14.05 -27.91 -13.56
C THR A 442 13.40 -29.22 -14.06
N PHE A 443 13.46 -29.44 -15.36
CA PHE A 443 12.99 -30.65 -16.04
C PHE A 443 14.10 -31.18 -16.92
N ASP A 444 14.23 -32.50 -16.96
CA ASP A 444 15.14 -33.19 -17.86
C ASP A 444 14.33 -34.11 -18.79
N LEU A 445 14.64 -34.06 -20.08
CA LEU A 445 14.09 -34.96 -21.10
C LEU A 445 15.23 -35.64 -21.83
N VAL A 446 15.23 -36.96 -21.83
CA VAL A 446 16.21 -37.75 -22.60
C VAL A 446 15.58 -38.15 -23.92
N GLU A 447 16.14 -37.66 -25.02
CA GLU A 447 15.73 -37.98 -26.38
C GLU A 447 16.73 -38.92 -27.04
N ASN A 448 16.23 -40.02 -27.62
CA ASN A 448 17.01 -40.97 -28.39
C ASN A 448 16.69 -40.81 -29.87
N ILE A 449 17.71 -40.49 -30.66
CA ILE A 449 17.53 -40.09 -32.05
C ILE A 449 18.35 -41.01 -32.94
N GLU A 450 17.66 -41.58 -33.93
CA GLU A 450 18.25 -42.44 -34.95
C GLU A 450 18.45 -41.63 -36.24
N ILE A 451 19.71 -41.46 -36.65
CA ILE A 451 20.07 -40.73 -37.87
C ILE A 451 20.52 -41.75 -38.94
N PRO A 452 19.73 -41.96 -40.01
CA PRO A 452 20.16 -42.79 -41.12
C PRO A 452 21.22 -42.06 -41.95
N LEU A 453 22.25 -42.79 -42.35
CA LEU A 453 23.37 -42.26 -43.15
C LEU A 453 23.29 -42.75 -44.59
N GLU A 454 23.44 -41.82 -45.54
CA GLU A 454 23.54 -42.16 -46.96
C GLU A 454 24.84 -42.92 -47.28
N TYR A 455 25.91 -42.61 -46.55
CA TYR A 455 27.22 -43.25 -46.66
C TYR A 455 27.65 -43.82 -45.32
N PRO A 456 28.33 -44.97 -45.30
CA PRO A 456 28.71 -45.57 -44.04
C PRO A 456 29.66 -44.69 -43.24
N ALA A 457 29.51 -44.66 -41.91
CA ALA A 457 30.41 -43.91 -41.03
C ALA A 457 31.58 -44.78 -40.56
N LEU A 458 32.80 -44.26 -40.67
CA LEU A 458 34.00 -44.83 -40.06
C LEU A 458 34.13 -44.38 -38.58
N TYR A 459 33.98 -43.07 -38.34
CA TYR A 459 33.90 -42.46 -37.01
C TYR A 459 33.15 -41.12 -37.08
N ILE A 460 32.68 -40.66 -35.92
CA ILE A 460 31.97 -39.37 -35.77
C ILE A 460 33.00 -38.32 -35.33
N GLU A 461 33.01 -37.16 -36.01
CA GLU A 461 33.91 -36.04 -35.68
C GLU A 461 33.29 -35.12 -34.63
N ASP A 462 32.06 -34.68 -34.86
CA ASP A 462 31.36 -33.76 -33.99
C ASP A 462 29.84 -33.91 -34.15
N ILE A 463 29.10 -33.62 -33.08
CA ILE A 463 27.65 -33.54 -33.09
C ILE A 463 27.27 -32.31 -32.27
N LYS A 464 26.55 -31.39 -32.90
CA LYS A 464 25.97 -30.22 -32.23
C LYS A 464 24.47 -30.34 -32.22
N GLY A 465 23.87 -30.11 -31.05
CA GLY A 465 22.43 -30.03 -30.88
C GLY A 465 22.06 -28.67 -30.32
N GLU A 466 21.14 -27.97 -30.99
CA GLU A 466 20.62 -26.68 -30.54
C GLU A 466 19.10 -26.76 -30.45
N ILE A 467 18.53 -26.22 -29.37
CA ILE A 467 17.09 -26.13 -29.20
C ILE A 467 16.61 -24.86 -29.90
N GLN A 468 15.64 -25.00 -30.79
CA GLN A 468 15.02 -23.92 -31.56
C GLN A 468 13.50 -23.98 -31.40
N ASN A 469 12.83 -22.89 -31.79
CA ASN A 469 11.36 -22.79 -31.84
C ASN A 469 10.68 -23.20 -30.52
N LEU A 470 11.30 -22.84 -29.38
CA LEU A 470 10.77 -23.14 -28.06
C LEU A 470 9.50 -22.30 -27.80
N ASP A 471 8.38 -22.98 -27.58
CA ASP A 471 7.09 -22.39 -27.23
C ASP A 471 6.58 -22.98 -25.91
N VAL A 472 5.87 -22.17 -25.14
CA VAL A 472 5.33 -22.57 -23.84
C VAL A 472 3.84 -22.25 -23.80
N THR A 473 3.02 -23.29 -23.78
CA THR A 473 1.56 -23.16 -23.65
C THR A 473 1.13 -23.43 -22.22
N VAL A 474 0.52 -22.44 -21.57
CA VAL A 474 -0.08 -22.60 -20.23
C VAL A 474 -1.45 -23.27 -20.35
N LEU A 475 -1.62 -24.39 -19.65
CA LEU A 475 -2.79 -25.25 -19.61
C LEU A 475 -3.36 -25.28 -18.18
N ASP A 476 -4.00 -24.18 -17.78
CA ASP A 476 -4.53 -23.99 -16.42
C ASP A 476 -3.42 -24.00 -15.35
N HIS A 477 -3.29 -25.06 -14.54
CA HIS A 477 -2.21 -25.22 -13.54
C HIS A 477 -0.98 -25.99 -14.08
N ARG A 478 -1.00 -26.36 -15.37
CA ARG A 478 0.07 -27.09 -16.06
C ARG A 478 0.60 -26.26 -17.20
N PHE A 479 1.72 -26.68 -17.78
CA PHE A 479 2.26 -26.03 -18.97
C PHE A 479 2.95 -27.06 -19.87
N LEU A 480 2.91 -26.81 -21.17
CA LEU A 480 3.53 -27.64 -22.18
C LEU A 480 4.66 -26.85 -22.82
N ILE A 481 5.88 -27.37 -22.72
CA ILE A 481 7.04 -26.89 -23.47
C ILE A 481 7.10 -27.68 -24.77
N CYS A 482 7.08 -27.00 -25.91
CA CYS A 482 7.29 -27.59 -27.22
C CYS A 482 8.48 -26.94 -27.90
N GLY A 483 9.23 -27.70 -28.69
CA GLY A 483 10.34 -27.16 -29.45
C GLY A 483 10.93 -28.17 -30.42
N GLU A 484 12.01 -27.76 -31.06
CA GLU A 484 12.71 -28.56 -32.05
C GLU A 484 14.20 -28.64 -31.67
N LEU A 485 14.75 -29.84 -31.69
CA LEU A 485 16.19 -30.07 -31.55
C LEU A 485 16.81 -30.14 -32.95
N ASP A 486 17.52 -29.09 -33.35
CA ASP A 486 18.30 -29.04 -34.59
C ASP A 486 19.67 -29.67 -34.36
N ILE A 487 19.96 -30.75 -35.09
CA ILE A 487 21.14 -31.59 -34.90
C ILE A 487 22.00 -31.54 -36.14
N HIS A 488 23.23 -31.08 -35.99
CA HIS A 488 24.25 -31.10 -37.04
C HIS A 488 25.32 -32.11 -36.66
N MET A 489 25.40 -33.21 -37.42
CA MET A 489 26.38 -34.26 -37.23
C MET A 489 27.42 -34.23 -38.34
N TYR A 490 28.69 -34.28 -37.95
CA TYR A 490 29.86 -34.35 -38.81
C TYR A 490 30.52 -35.72 -38.64
N TYR A 491 30.71 -36.46 -39.74
CA TYR A 491 31.30 -37.81 -39.68
C TYR A 491 32.18 -38.08 -40.90
N ALA A 492 33.19 -38.95 -40.72
CA ALA A 492 34.07 -39.37 -41.81
C ALA A 492 33.61 -40.69 -42.42
N ASP A 493 33.54 -40.77 -43.74
CA ASP A 493 33.28 -42.02 -44.46
C ASP A 493 34.56 -42.87 -44.63
N PRO A 494 34.47 -44.17 -44.99
CA PRO A 494 35.64 -45.01 -45.28
C PRO A 494 36.56 -44.49 -46.40
N GLY A 495 36.10 -43.54 -47.22
CA GLY A 495 36.90 -42.86 -48.24
C GLY A 495 37.67 -41.65 -47.70
N GLY A 496 37.52 -41.30 -46.43
CA GLY A 496 38.18 -40.18 -45.77
C GLY A 496 37.51 -38.82 -46.02
N ILE A 497 36.26 -38.80 -46.50
CA ILE A 497 35.51 -37.56 -46.71
C ILE A 497 34.67 -37.24 -45.48
N VAL A 498 34.81 -36.03 -44.93
CA VAL A 498 33.95 -35.50 -43.87
C VAL A 498 32.62 -35.04 -44.46
N ARG A 499 31.52 -35.57 -43.93
CA ARG A 499 30.15 -35.29 -44.35
C ARG A 499 29.37 -34.65 -43.22
N CYS A 500 28.40 -33.81 -43.57
CA CYS A 500 27.47 -33.19 -42.63
C CYS A 500 26.05 -33.71 -42.90
N VAL A 501 25.36 -34.13 -41.84
CA VAL A 501 23.93 -34.46 -41.85
C VAL A 501 23.22 -33.53 -40.88
N LYS A 502 22.09 -32.99 -41.33
CA LYS A 502 21.21 -32.13 -40.53
C LYS A 502 19.88 -32.83 -40.33
N THR A 503 19.45 -32.91 -39.08
CA THR A 503 18.18 -33.54 -38.68
C THR A 503 17.52 -32.67 -37.64
N VAL A 504 16.20 -32.48 -37.74
CA VAL A 504 15.40 -31.78 -36.74
C VAL A 504 14.49 -32.80 -36.06
N SER A 505 14.48 -32.82 -34.72
CA SER A 505 13.61 -33.69 -33.93
C SER A 505 12.69 -32.85 -33.04
N PRO A 506 11.35 -32.91 -33.24
CA PRO A 506 10.42 -32.22 -32.35
C PRO A 506 10.37 -32.90 -30.98
N PHE A 507 10.20 -32.11 -29.92
CA PHE A 507 10.01 -32.62 -28.56
C PHE A 507 8.87 -31.88 -27.84
N GLY A 508 8.35 -32.52 -26.80
CA GLY A 508 7.29 -31.95 -25.95
C GLY A 508 7.39 -32.43 -24.51
N VAL A 509 7.41 -31.50 -23.55
CA VAL A 509 7.45 -31.80 -22.12
C VAL A 509 6.27 -31.15 -21.42
N LEU A 510 5.45 -31.96 -20.74
CA LEU A 510 4.37 -31.46 -19.89
C LEU A 510 4.90 -31.30 -18.45
N GLY A 511 4.85 -30.07 -17.94
CA GLY A 511 5.19 -29.71 -16.57
C GLY A 511 3.97 -29.27 -15.76
N GLU A 512 4.10 -29.32 -14.44
CA GLU A 512 3.10 -28.82 -13.49
C GLU A 512 3.77 -27.86 -12.50
N ILE A 513 3.06 -26.78 -12.13
CA ILE A 513 3.51 -25.78 -11.17
C ILE A 513 2.66 -25.82 -9.91
N SER A 514 3.31 -25.86 -8.75
CA SER A 514 2.67 -25.77 -7.45
C SER A 514 2.00 -24.41 -7.28
N GLY A 515 0.66 -24.37 -7.16
CA GLY A 515 -0.09 -23.11 -7.08
C GLY A 515 -0.26 -22.38 -8.42
N GLY A 516 0.02 -23.06 -9.53
CA GLY A 516 -0.18 -22.53 -10.88
C GLY A 516 -1.63 -22.15 -11.16
N THR A 517 -1.81 -21.07 -11.93
CA THR A 517 -3.11 -20.54 -12.33
C THR A 517 -3.11 -20.21 -13.81
N LYS A 518 -4.28 -20.15 -14.44
CA LYS A 518 -4.43 -19.87 -15.89
C LYS A 518 -3.80 -18.55 -16.37
N ASP A 519 -3.54 -17.62 -15.45
CA ASP A 519 -2.93 -16.32 -15.68
C ASP A 519 -1.41 -16.29 -15.35
N MET A 520 -0.81 -17.43 -15.00
CA MET A 520 0.63 -17.55 -14.83
C MET A 520 1.35 -17.39 -16.16
N GLN A 521 2.58 -16.87 -16.10
CA GLN A 521 3.53 -16.84 -17.20
C GLN A 521 4.66 -17.81 -16.88
N VAL A 522 5.07 -18.62 -17.85
CA VAL A 522 6.17 -19.57 -17.67
C VAL A 522 7.27 -19.22 -18.67
N ARG A 523 8.45 -18.89 -18.16
CA ARG A 523 9.65 -18.66 -18.97
C ARG A 523 10.55 -19.87 -18.83
N VAL A 524 11.13 -20.32 -19.95
CA VAL A 524 11.97 -21.52 -19.96
C VAL A 524 13.34 -21.17 -20.53
N LEU A 525 14.38 -21.45 -19.76
CA LEU A 525 15.75 -21.51 -20.27
C LEU A 525 16.08 -22.97 -20.57
N SER A 526 16.45 -23.25 -21.82
CA SER A 526 16.71 -24.61 -22.28
C SER A 526 18.17 -24.82 -22.65
N ARG A 527 18.68 -26.03 -22.41
CA ARG A 527 20.03 -26.47 -22.82
C ARG A 527 19.98 -27.89 -23.33
N ALA A 528 20.62 -28.15 -24.47
CA ALA A 528 20.84 -29.49 -24.98
C ALA A 528 22.29 -29.92 -24.73
N GLU A 529 22.47 -31.11 -24.16
CA GLU A 529 23.79 -31.71 -23.98
C GLU A 529 23.78 -33.13 -24.59
N LYS A 530 24.77 -33.42 -25.44
CA LYS A 530 24.97 -34.78 -25.95
C LYS A 530 25.47 -35.66 -24.81
N VAL A 531 24.77 -36.76 -24.55
CA VAL A 531 25.14 -37.71 -23.51
C VAL A 531 25.99 -38.85 -24.07
N SER A 532 25.57 -39.42 -25.21
CA SER A 532 26.29 -40.52 -25.85
C SER A 532 25.92 -40.68 -27.32
N GLU A 533 26.82 -41.28 -28.07
CA GLU A 533 26.60 -41.69 -29.46
C GLU A 533 27.07 -43.12 -29.69
N LYS A 534 26.41 -43.82 -30.62
CA LYS A 534 26.78 -45.16 -31.05
C LYS A 534 26.45 -45.36 -32.52
N ILE A 535 27.41 -45.91 -33.26
CA ILE A 535 27.18 -46.35 -34.64
C ILE A 535 26.59 -47.76 -34.60
N SER A 536 25.31 -47.88 -34.94
CA SER A 536 24.55 -49.14 -34.94
C SER A 536 24.49 -49.72 -36.35
N GLY A 537 25.58 -50.38 -36.77
CA GLY A 537 25.75 -50.87 -38.15
C GLY A 537 26.42 -49.84 -39.06
N PRO A 538 26.57 -50.10 -40.38
CA PRO A 538 27.33 -49.21 -41.26
C PRO A 538 26.65 -47.84 -41.48
N SER A 539 25.31 -47.77 -41.43
CA SER A 539 24.54 -46.62 -41.93
C SER A 539 23.50 -46.05 -40.95
N LEU A 540 23.68 -46.26 -39.64
CA LEU A 540 22.78 -45.74 -38.62
C LEU A 540 23.58 -45.27 -37.40
N VAL A 541 23.26 -44.08 -36.90
CA VAL A 541 23.82 -43.55 -35.66
C VAL A 541 22.68 -43.32 -34.67
N GLU A 542 22.82 -43.89 -33.48
CA GLU A 542 21.98 -43.63 -32.32
C GLU A 542 22.67 -42.54 -31.48
N ILE A 543 21.95 -41.46 -31.20
CA ILE A 543 22.44 -40.35 -30.37
C ILE A 543 21.45 -40.14 -29.24
N MET A 544 21.97 -39.99 -28.02
CA MET A 544 21.19 -39.66 -26.85
C MET A 544 21.51 -38.22 -26.42
N PHE A 545 20.49 -37.38 -26.40
CA PHE A 545 20.55 -36.01 -25.88
C PHE A 545 19.84 -35.92 -24.54
N ASN A 546 20.41 -35.17 -23.60
CA ASN A 546 19.72 -34.69 -22.42
C ASN A 546 19.34 -33.23 -22.65
N LEU A 547 18.03 -32.97 -22.62
CA LEU A 547 17.46 -31.63 -22.76
C LEU A 547 17.05 -31.16 -21.37
N ASN A 548 17.76 -30.17 -20.85
CA ASN A 548 17.50 -29.55 -19.56
C ASN A 548 16.66 -28.28 -19.77
N PHE A 549 15.59 -28.13 -19.00
CA PHE A 549 14.70 -26.98 -19.03
C PHE A 549 14.58 -26.40 -17.62
N ASN A 550 14.96 -25.14 -17.44
CA ASN A 550 14.71 -24.38 -16.22
C ASN A 550 13.50 -23.49 -16.44
N ALA A 551 12.35 -23.90 -15.91
CA ALA A 551 11.11 -23.14 -15.98
C ALA A 551 10.97 -22.23 -14.75
N GLU A 552 10.70 -20.96 -15.00
CA GLU A 552 10.36 -19.95 -13.99
C GLU A 552 8.90 -19.54 -14.23
N ALA A 553 8.03 -19.86 -13.27
CA ALA A 553 6.62 -19.50 -13.31
C ALA A 553 6.36 -18.27 -12.45
N THR A 554 5.79 -17.23 -13.07
CA THR A 554 5.43 -15.98 -12.38
C THR A 554 3.96 -15.63 -12.58
N ARG A 555 3.42 -14.82 -11.67
CA ARG A 555 2.10 -14.20 -11.80
C ARG A 555 2.22 -12.70 -11.61
N GLN A 556 1.59 -11.93 -12.48
CA GLN A 556 1.53 -10.48 -12.30
C GLN A 556 0.56 -10.11 -11.19
N GLU A 557 1.04 -9.37 -10.21
CA GLU A 557 0.25 -8.88 -9.09
C GLU A 557 0.54 -7.41 -8.79
N ASP A 558 -0.45 -6.72 -8.22
CA ASP A 558 -0.20 -5.41 -7.63
C ASP A 558 0.20 -5.58 -6.18
N LEU A 559 1.41 -5.18 -5.86
CA LEU A 559 1.93 -5.24 -4.51
C LEU A 559 2.39 -3.84 -4.10
N TYR A 560 2.05 -3.47 -2.88
CA TYR A 560 2.69 -2.33 -2.25
C TYR A 560 4.13 -2.73 -1.94
N LEU A 561 5.09 -1.98 -2.46
CA LEU A 561 6.49 -2.10 -2.09
C LEU A 561 6.89 -0.88 -1.27
N VAL A 562 7.72 -1.11 -0.25
CA VAL A 562 8.32 -0.01 0.51
C VAL A 562 9.38 0.66 -0.37
N THR A 563 9.18 1.94 -0.68
CA THR A 563 10.07 2.73 -1.55
C THR A 563 11.05 3.59 -0.75
N GLY A 564 10.86 3.67 0.56
CA GLY A 564 11.75 4.38 1.45
C GLY A 564 11.16 4.52 2.83
N THR A 565 11.99 5.08 3.70
CA THR A 565 11.57 5.61 4.98
C THR A 565 11.71 7.12 4.90
N SER A 566 10.63 7.85 5.13
CA SER A 566 10.73 9.30 5.18
C SER A 566 11.57 9.68 6.40
N ASP A 567 12.70 10.37 6.18
CA ASP A 567 13.49 11.06 7.22
C ASP A 567 12.70 12.16 7.95
N ARG A 568 11.42 12.34 7.61
CA ARG A 568 10.48 13.05 8.45
C ARG A 568 10.18 12.21 9.68
N SER A 569 11.10 12.24 10.62
CA SER A 569 10.82 12.27 12.05
C SER A 569 9.93 13.48 12.36
N SER A 570 8.71 13.51 11.85
CA SER A 570 7.63 14.35 12.37
C SER A 570 7.06 13.75 13.65
N GLY A 571 7.89 13.07 14.45
CA GLY A 571 7.54 12.79 15.83
C GLY A 571 7.24 14.15 16.46
N VAL A 572 5.99 14.35 16.87
CA VAL A 572 5.66 15.54 17.63
C VAL A 572 6.27 15.31 19.00
N TYR A 573 7.44 15.89 19.22
CA TYR A 573 8.09 15.83 20.51
C TYR A 573 7.47 16.88 21.42
N GLN A 574 7.27 16.51 22.67
CA GLN A 574 6.86 17.43 23.71
C GLN A 574 7.87 17.39 24.85
N ARG A 575 8.26 18.58 25.33
CA ARG A 575 9.06 18.69 26.55
C ARG A 575 8.11 18.69 27.73
N VAL A 576 8.34 17.77 28.66
CA VAL A 576 7.52 17.64 29.87
C VAL A 576 8.37 18.01 31.08
N SER A 577 7.82 18.87 31.93
CA SER A 577 8.35 19.15 33.26
C SER A 577 7.39 18.65 34.33
N THR A 578 7.93 18.26 35.48
CA THR A 578 7.13 17.82 36.63
C THR A 578 7.36 18.77 37.79
N ASP A 579 6.28 19.23 38.41
CA ASP A 579 6.29 20.03 39.63
C ASP A 579 5.60 19.25 40.76
N GLU A 580 6.07 19.44 41.99
CA GLU A 580 5.46 18.85 43.19
C GLU A 580 5.16 19.98 44.18
N LYS A 581 3.90 20.10 44.58
CA LYS A 581 3.45 21.06 45.60
C LYS A 581 2.89 20.32 46.80
N VAL A 582 3.09 20.88 47.99
CA VAL A 582 2.63 20.31 49.25
C VAL A 582 1.75 21.33 49.97
N MET A 583 0.63 20.86 50.52
CA MET A 583 -0.30 21.62 51.35
C MET A 583 -0.55 20.89 52.66
N GLU A 584 -0.65 21.65 53.73
CA GLU A 584 -1.06 21.14 55.04
C GLU A 584 -2.51 21.55 55.32
N ILE A 585 -3.31 20.58 55.77
CA ILE A 585 -4.73 20.75 56.08
C ILE A 585 -4.94 20.40 57.53
N SER A 586 -5.51 21.33 58.29
CA SER A 586 -5.99 21.08 59.65
C SER A 586 -7.48 20.79 59.62
N HIS A 587 -7.90 19.65 60.14
CA HIS A 587 -9.31 19.24 60.17
C HIS A 587 -9.68 18.68 61.55
N ILE A 588 -10.85 19.08 62.05
CA ILE A 588 -11.39 18.62 63.33
C ILE A 588 -12.56 17.69 63.03
N MET A 589 -12.44 16.46 63.47
CA MET A 589 -13.39 15.38 63.22
C MET A 589 -14.12 15.00 64.50
N PRO A 590 -15.47 15.10 64.56
CA PRO A 590 -16.25 14.59 65.68
C PRO A 590 -16.28 13.06 65.68
N LEU A 591 -16.10 12.48 66.87
CA LEU A 591 -16.15 11.03 67.06
C LEU A 591 -17.52 10.62 67.60
N SER A 592 -18.06 9.51 67.08
CA SER A 592 -19.34 8.96 67.51
C SER A 592 -19.35 8.49 68.97
N SER A 593 -18.17 8.24 69.55
CA SER A 593 -17.97 7.93 70.97
C SER A 593 -16.66 8.56 71.46
N PRO A 594 -16.58 9.06 72.70
CA PRO A 594 -15.33 9.59 73.24
C PRO A 594 -14.20 8.55 73.23
N ALA A 595 -13.11 8.86 72.53
CA ALA A 595 -11.95 8.00 72.36
C ALA A 595 -10.98 8.05 73.56
N ILE A 596 -10.37 6.90 73.88
CA ILE A 596 -9.22 6.80 74.79
C ILE A 596 -7.93 7.05 74.00
N PHE A 597 -7.80 6.40 72.84
CA PHE A 597 -6.67 6.58 71.92
C PHE A 597 -7.08 6.17 70.49
N ILE A 598 -6.41 6.77 69.51
CA ILE A 598 -6.55 6.44 68.08
C ILE A 598 -5.63 5.26 67.76
N LYS A 599 -6.16 4.21 67.12
CA LYS A 599 -5.35 3.07 66.65
C LYS A 599 -4.70 3.36 65.32
N GLU A 600 -5.48 3.87 64.38
CA GLU A 600 -5.07 4.03 62.99
C GLU A 600 -5.87 5.16 62.34
N VAL A 601 -5.20 5.95 61.51
CA VAL A 601 -5.86 6.92 60.64
C VAL A 601 -5.36 6.68 59.23
N ASN A 602 -6.28 6.23 58.38
CA ASN A 602 -6.04 6.07 56.96
C ASN A 602 -6.64 7.26 56.22
N ILE A 603 -5.89 7.80 55.29
CA ILE A 603 -6.32 8.93 54.48
C ILE A 603 -6.11 8.59 53.02
N ASN A 604 -7.14 8.84 52.21
CA ASN A 604 -7.07 8.67 50.77
C ASN A 604 -7.68 9.90 50.10
N VAL A 605 -7.12 10.28 48.96
CA VAL A 605 -7.76 11.28 48.10
C VAL A 605 -8.93 10.58 47.41
N GLU A 606 -10.16 11.03 47.69
CA GLU A 606 -11.37 10.39 47.19
C GLU A 606 -11.84 11.02 45.88
N LYS A 607 -11.72 12.35 45.78
CA LYS A 607 -12.09 13.10 44.57
C LYS A 607 -10.99 14.07 44.20
N SER A 608 -10.79 14.28 42.91
CA SER A 608 -9.95 15.35 42.39
C SER A 608 -10.47 15.86 41.06
N TRP A 609 -10.39 17.17 40.85
CA TRP A 609 -10.82 17.83 39.62
C TRP A 609 -10.00 19.09 39.37
N LEU A 610 -10.13 19.61 38.16
CA LEU A 610 -9.64 20.94 37.79
C LEU A 610 -10.82 21.91 37.79
N GLU A 611 -10.60 23.10 38.35
CA GLU A 611 -11.53 24.22 38.28
C GLU A 611 -10.78 25.49 37.88
N GLU A 612 -11.41 26.33 37.07
CA GLU A 612 -10.84 27.58 36.59
C GLU A 612 -11.77 28.73 37.01
N ASP A 613 -11.19 29.75 37.63
CA ASP A 613 -11.89 30.97 38.02
C ASP A 613 -11.12 32.22 37.56
N SER A 614 -11.60 33.40 37.92
CA SER A 614 -10.96 34.67 37.55
C SER A 614 -9.53 34.84 38.08
N SER A 615 -9.13 34.05 39.08
CA SER A 615 -7.80 34.08 39.68
C SER A 615 -6.82 33.09 39.04
N GLY A 616 -7.32 32.10 38.31
CA GLY A 616 -6.52 31.16 37.53
C GLY A 616 -7.01 29.70 37.63
N LEU A 617 -6.13 28.77 37.28
CA LEU A 617 -6.41 27.34 37.33
C LEU A 617 -6.09 26.75 38.71
N TRP A 618 -7.03 25.97 39.24
CA TRP A 618 -6.94 25.30 40.52
C TRP A 618 -7.11 23.79 40.37
N ALA A 619 -6.34 23.06 41.17
CA ALA A 619 -6.43 21.62 41.31
C ALA A 619 -7.05 21.32 42.68
N ALA A 620 -8.32 20.93 42.68
CA ALA A 620 -9.12 20.77 43.88
C ALA A 620 -9.50 19.30 44.11
N GLY A 621 -9.89 18.97 45.33
CA GLY A 621 -10.27 17.62 45.69
C GLY A 621 -10.76 17.48 47.13
N SER A 622 -11.08 16.26 47.51
CA SER A 622 -11.39 15.90 48.89
C SER A 622 -10.55 14.71 49.36
N ILE A 623 -10.13 14.78 50.61
CA ILE A 623 -9.55 13.65 51.33
C ILE A 623 -10.63 12.99 52.18
N ARG A 624 -10.66 11.66 52.17
CA ARG A 624 -11.45 10.86 53.09
C ARG A 624 -10.57 10.40 54.23
N ILE A 625 -10.97 10.76 55.43
CA ILE A 625 -10.30 10.41 56.68
C ILE A 625 -11.06 9.23 57.28
N ASN A 626 -10.36 8.13 57.51
CA ASN A 626 -10.89 6.92 58.15
C ASN A 626 -10.12 6.70 59.45
N ALA A 627 -10.78 6.97 60.58
CA ALA A 627 -10.20 6.83 61.90
C ALA A 627 -10.74 5.58 62.60
N ILE A 628 -9.83 4.69 63.01
CA ILE A 628 -10.11 3.52 63.85
C ILE A 628 -9.62 3.82 65.26
N TYR A 629 -10.49 3.73 66.26
CA TYR A 629 -10.19 4.14 67.63
C TYR A 629 -10.87 3.26 68.68
N THR A 630 -10.38 3.33 69.93
CA THR A 630 -10.98 2.65 71.07
C THR A 630 -11.78 3.65 71.90
N GLY A 631 -13.08 3.39 72.09
CA GLY A 631 -13.95 4.20 72.94
C GLY A 631 -13.70 3.99 74.43
N ARG A 632 -14.22 4.89 75.27
CA ARG A 632 -14.17 4.77 76.76
C ARG A 632 -14.89 3.54 77.31
N ASP A 633 -15.76 2.94 76.52
CA ASP A 633 -16.45 1.67 76.77
C ASP A 633 -15.61 0.43 76.38
N ASN A 634 -14.37 0.63 75.94
CA ASN A 634 -13.44 -0.39 75.42
C ASN A 634 -13.89 -1.07 74.12
N LEU A 635 -14.87 -0.52 73.39
CA LEU A 635 -15.25 -0.99 72.06
C LEU A 635 -14.40 -0.31 70.97
N VAL A 636 -14.25 -1.01 69.84
CA VAL A 636 -13.56 -0.47 68.66
C VAL A 636 -14.57 0.20 67.75
N TYR A 637 -14.30 1.44 67.40
CA TYR A 637 -15.12 2.24 66.50
C TYR A 637 -14.35 2.57 65.23
N GLN A 638 -15.10 2.78 64.15
CA GLN A 638 -14.62 3.31 62.90
C GLN A 638 -15.47 4.53 62.55
N ALA A 639 -14.83 5.66 62.33
CA ALA A 639 -15.49 6.88 61.91
C ALA A 639 -14.87 7.39 60.61
N PHE A 640 -15.70 8.07 59.82
CA PHE A 640 -15.30 8.64 58.54
C PHE A 640 -15.62 10.13 58.53
N ASP A 641 -14.76 10.90 57.91
CA ASP A 641 -14.99 12.33 57.64
C ASP A 641 -14.29 12.72 56.35
N GLU A 642 -14.65 13.89 55.82
CA GLU A 642 -14.09 14.41 54.57
C GLU A 642 -13.59 15.85 54.77
N SER A 643 -12.49 16.19 54.09
CA SER A 643 -11.97 17.55 54.08
C SER A 643 -11.56 17.95 52.67
N ALA A 644 -11.84 19.20 52.29
CA ALA A 644 -11.55 19.71 50.96
C ALA A 644 -10.16 20.35 50.88
N PHE A 645 -9.55 20.32 49.70
CA PHE A 645 -8.28 20.98 49.40
C PHE A 645 -8.28 21.64 48.03
N ARG A 646 -7.41 22.64 47.85
CA ARG A 646 -7.23 23.34 46.56
C ARG A 646 -5.80 23.84 46.38
N PHE A 647 -5.15 23.43 45.30
CA PHE A 647 -3.82 23.91 44.92
C PHE A 647 -3.93 24.94 43.80
N TYR A 648 -3.28 26.08 43.97
CA TYR A 648 -3.13 27.05 42.89
C TYR A 648 -2.09 26.55 41.88
N ILE A 649 -2.48 26.38 40.62
CA ILE A 649 -1.60 25.90 39.54
C ILE A 649 -0.91 27.07 38.82
N GLY A 650 -1.62 28.19 38.62
CA GLY A 650 -1.14 29.37 37.90
C GLY A 650 -1.63 29.45 36.46
N ALA A 651 -1.87 30.67 35.96
CA ALA A 651 -2.29 30.92 34.59
C ALA A 651 -1.13 30.81 33.59
N GLY A 652 -1.33 30.11 32.48
CA GLY A 652 -0.39 30.10 31.34
C GLY A 652 0.57 28.92 31.20
N ARG A 653 0.51 27.91 32.08
CA ARG A 653 1.22 26.63 31.89
C ARG A 653 0.26 25.58 31.31
N ASN A 654 0.70 24.85 30.29
CA ASN A 654 -0.07 23.74 29.69
C ASN A 654 -0.01 22.51 30.60
N LEU A 655 -0.87 22.47 31.61
CA LEU A 655 -1.00 21.34 32.53
C LEU A 655 -1.58 20.11 31.81
N ASP A 656 -0.96 18.95 31.97
CA ASP A 656 -1.56 17.66 31.61
C ASP A 656 -2.41 17.15 32.77
N GLY A 657 -3.70 17.51 32.77
CA GLY A 657 -4.64 17.09 33.81
C GLY A 657 -4.82 15.57 33.95
N SER A 658 -4.37 14.79 32.96
CA SER A 658 -4.42 13.33 33.00
C SER A 658 -3.28 12.67 33.78
N ARG A 659 -2.25 13.47 34.11
CA ARG A 659 -1.05 13.09 34.85
C ARG A 659 -0.90 13.92 36.13
N MET A 660 -2.02 14.09 36.82
CA MET A 660 -2.06 14.67 38.16
C MET A 660 -2.23 13.56 39.18
N GLU A 661 -1.23 13.43 40.04
CA GLU A 661 -1.26 12.45 41.13
C GLU A 661 -1.37 13.19 42.45
N PHE A 662 -2.38 12.82 43.23
CA PHE A 662 -2.55 13.31 44.59
C PHE A 662 -2.23 12.19 45.57
N THR A 663 -1.47 12.54 46.59
CA THR A 663 -1.24 11.65 47.74
C THR A 663 -1.55 12.43 49.01
N ALA A 664 -2.07 11.74 50.01
CA ALA A 664 -2.34 12.31 51.31
C ALA A 664 -1.75 11.40 52.37
N LYS A 665 -1.23 11.98 53.45
CA LYS A 665 -0.79 11.22 54.62
C LYS A 665 -1.06 12.00 55.91
N PRO A 666 -1.32 11.31 57.03
CA PRO A 666 -1.41 11.98 58.32
C PRO A 666 -0.01 12.48 58.72
N ARG A 667 0.05 13.71 59.23
CA ARG A 667 1.28 14.30 59.80
C ARG A 667 1.24 14.27 61.32
N LYS A 668 0.11 14.67 61.89
CA LYS A 668 -0.09 14.75 63.34
C LYS A 668 -1.55 14.50 63.68
N ILE A 669 -1.79 13.67 64.69
CA ILE A 669 -3.14 13.37 65.18
C ILE A 669 -3.16 13.64 66.69
N LEU A 670 -4.13 14.43 67.13
CA LEU A 670 -4.36 14.77 68.52
C LEU A 670 -5.82 14.47 68.90
N LEU A 671 -6.04 14.12 70.16
CA LEU A 671 -7.36 14.03 70.76
C LEU A 671 -7.56 15.23 71.69
N ASN A 672 -8.76 15.80 71.69
CA ASN A 672 -9.11 16.80 72.69
C ASN A 672 -9.19 16.16 74.09
N ALA A 673 -9.17 16.98 75.15
CA ALA A 673 -9.14 16.50 76.54
C ALA A 673 -10.34 15.57 76.92
N GLY A 674 -11.45 15.65 76.18
CA GLY A 674 -12.63 14.79 76.35
C GLY A 674 -12.58 13.49 75.54
N GLY A 675 -11.76 13.40 74.49
CA GLY A 675 -11.77 12.31 73.50
C GLY A 675 -12.92 12.40 72.50
N GLU A 676 -13.74 13.45 72.53
CA GLU A 676 -14.93 13.63 71.67
C GLU A 676 -14.56 14.08 70.26
N MET A 677 -13.40 14.72 70.10
CA MET A 677 -12.91 15.26 68.83
C MET A 677 -11.49 14.80 68.56
N MET A 678 -11.22 14.49 67.30
CA MET A 678 -9.89 14.26 66.77
C MET A 678 -9.45 15.48 65.95
N GLU A 679 -8.31 16.07 66.30
CA GLU A 679 -7.66 17.12 65.52
C GLU A 679 -6.54 16.49 64.69
N GLY A 680 -6.68 16.55 63.36
CA GLY A 680 -5.68 16.00 62.43
C GLY A 680 -5.03 17.08 61.59
N GLU A 681 -3.70 17.02 61.48
CA GLU A 681 -2.92 17.70 60.46
C GLU A 681 -2.56 16.69 59.36
N TYR A 682 -2.96 16.99 58.13
CA TYR A 682 -2.78 16.12 56.97
C TYR A 682 -1.91 16.83 55.93
N GLU A 683 -0.94 16.10 55.40
CA GLU A 683 -0.10 16.58 54.30
C GLU A 683 -0.69 16.02 53.00
N VAL A 684 -1.16 16.91 52.12
CA VAL A 684 -1.58 16.57 50.77
C VAL A 684 -0.51 17.03 49.81
N ARG A 685 -0.09 16.14 48.91
CA ARG A 685 0.86 16.43 47.84
C ARG A 685 0.18 16.28 46.49
N ILE A 686 0.51 17.20 45.60
CA ILE A 686 0.16 17.11 44.18
C ILE A 686 1.45 17.02 43.38
N LYS A 687 1.54 16.00 42.53
CA LYS A 687 2.54 15.90 41.46
C LYS A 687 1.83 16.20 40.14
N ALA A 688 2.28 17.23 39.44
CA ALA A 688 1.65 17.75 38.24
C ALA A 688 2.65 17.78 37.08
N CYS A 689 2.27 17.25 35.93
CA CYS A 689 3.04 17.33 34.69
C CYS A 689 2.60 18.52 33.83
N TYR A 690 3.57 19.27 33.30
CA TYR A 690 3.35 20.39 32.39
C TYR A 690 4.02 20.13 31.04
N ILE A 691 3.34 20.49 29.97
CA ILE A 691 3.78 20.32 28.58
C ILE A 691 4.25 21.66 28.04
N GLU A 692 5.53 21.84 27.77
CA GLU A 692 6.01 23.07 27.13
C GLU A 692 5.89 22.97 25.61
N VAL A 693 4.97 23.75 25.04
CA VAL A 693 4.80 23.81 23.58
C VAL A 693 5.77 24.84 23.02
N LYS A 694 6.97 24.38 22.63
CA LYS A 694 7.74 24.82 21.44
C LYS A 694 9.15 24.19 21.41
N ALA A 695 9.40 23.43 20.36
CA ALA A 695 10.48 23.72 19.40
C ALA A 695 10.17 22.91 18.11
N THR A 696 9.87 23.60 16.99
CA THR A 696 10.41 23.12 15.72
C THR A 696 11.93 23.06 15.88
N PRO A 697 12.60 22.08 15.24
CA PRO A 697 14.02 21.79 15.45
C PRO A 697 14.91 23.03 15.47
#